data_AF-A0A8J3QVC0-F1
#
_entry.id   AF-A0A8J3QVC0-F1
#
_cell.length_a   1.000
_cell.length_b   1.000
_cell.length_c   1.000
_cell.angle_alpha   90.00
_cell.angle_beta   90.00
_cell.angle_gamma   90.00
#
_symmetry.space_group_name_H-M   'P 1'
#
loop_
_entity.id
_entity.type
_entity.pdbx_description
1 polymer ?
#
loop_
_entity_poly.entity_id
_entity_poly.type
_entity_poly.pdbx_seq_one_letter_code
_entity_poly.pdbx_strand_id
1 'polypeptide(L)'
;MATVRHRMRALARSLMVVSGLALFAVSGPVSLARPAAAATTATTIPSTASERAELAQWWAPVHFQDVDTSGETAFGGESDYLTSYDFDGDLNGRNNWENASEFPLKAHVYYSVVQTPSFSYLIYMFFHPRDWADAALDDFEEDATEHENDAEGVLIVVANDGSAHGTFKAAITVAHSNFYSWVPEGSDFSSGAEDVDGAIATTSSPHDDGHQRPWTAQQASTHAAWAMGATRKPSPDLGDQYRNGDGILYYPGTTAEVPDGPNDRDVQYTLTDIFAPGGMWDSRNLTTLFATPNNFAGDDSGNPYGAACGEGAVAGPADGDCATDAANPAWAWDDADDLPGKGYLATNPADLVYNYFNWPGKPASADLDYTWNAYNGVTPPDPTAINGGAGDPMEAQPGGDDGGTKPPTGAQNTCRPDGLTPTPGVNTPYCDVYDSDGREWLGQGRSRRVIGYFNGDRTGADGSPYYLVKNIPWSQVTHINYAFAQVENNRISVGAAGPNNPAIGMTWPGIPGAEMDPNLPYQGHFNLLTKYKRLHPRVKTLISVGGWAESAGFYAMTTNANGTVNTAGIATFADSVVDFLRRYGFDGVDIDFEYPTALDQTGNPNDWPTAQPRRLGLPAAYVTLMQTLRDRLDRAAVTDQHYYLLTSAASASGYLVRGMENQKGLRYQDFTNLMAYDFHGTWNDVVGPNAPLYDDGKDPELSDLYTTPEYQGIGYFNTDWAVHYLRGAVAAGRINIGVPYYTRGWRNVTGGDAGMWGTSQRTGCEPGTGITRRCGDGAVGIDNIWHDSSIRGGELGSGTNPMWHAENLQAGVLPSYAGAVGLDPNSDADDRLTGTYERHWDPTTKSAWLWNATKKTYLSIEDEQSVDALVDYVKASGAGGVMIWELSGDYDCPATVTADRPCTMGYTLTRRIHDRLDGAAAPGASRSDGSTVKPPSTTANLTVDLVQYKDGLADLYPMQSVVRITNNTGVTIGGGKGNVLSFDLPTSTSALVKDGNWQTAATGGAWTLTAGRSGPNAGTGLGATFHRVSTTLDYCQIIPAGKSLDLPIKYYLPVTGPVNTTLQLAGKTYTPASENLHAATNTTPPAGGCSAPAWDSTKVYDPSKQPVEQLTVKYQNNIWRAKWWTQGNIPGTGVDSDHEPWKLIGPAS
;
A
#
# COMPACT_ATOMS: atom_id res chain seq x y z
N MET A 1 8.48 -21.14 -57.99
CA MET A 1 9.71 -21.17 -57.18
C MET A 1 9.24 -21.08 -55.73
N ALA A 2 9.21 -22.13 -54.88
CA ALA A 2 10.20 -23.17 -54.53
C ALA A 2 11.24 -22.64 -53.51
N THR A 3 11.51 -23.25 -52.34
CA THR A 3 10.96 -24.44 -51.63
C THR A 3 11.12 -24.26 -50.10
N VAL A 4 10.26 -24.57 -49.10
CA VAL A 4 8.90 -25.19 -48.94
C VAL A 4 8.87 -26.56 -48.19
N ARG A 5 8.36 -26.56 -46.94
CA ARG A 5 7.78 -27.70 -46.12
C ARG A 5 8.79 -28.69 -45.45
N HIS A 6 8.46 -29.55 -44.44
CA HIS A 6 7.15 -30.11 -43.97
C HIS A 6 7.13 -30.74 -42.54
N ARG A 7 5.98 -30.70 -41.82
CA ARG A 7 5.39 -31.72 -40.87
C ARG A 7 6.12 -32.10 -39.54
N MET A 8 5.57 -32.90 -38.61
CA MET A 8 4.25 -32.96 -37.89
C MET A 8 4.14 -34.25 -36.99
N ARG A 9 3.57 -34.14 -35.78
CA ARG A 9 2.83 -35.18 -34.99
C ARG A 9 3.53 -36.49 -34.48
N ALA A 10 3.80 -36.52 -33.18
CA ALA A 10 3.19 -37.36 -32.10
C ALA A 10 2.92 -38.91 -32.19
N LEU A 11 3.02 -39.54 -31.01
CA LEU A 11 2.37 -40.79 -30.48
C LEU A 11 2.96 -42.21 -30.71
N ALA A 12 3.72 -42.67 -29.69
CA ALA A 12 3.60 -43.92 -28.89
C ALA A 12 3.34 -45.34 -29.50
N ARG A 13 4.12 -46.34 -29.00
CA ARG A 13 3.87 -47.82 -28.80
C ARG A 13 5.23 -48.60 -28.83
N SER A 14 5.47 -49.79 -28.25
CA SER A 14 4.84 -50.63 -27.18
C SER A 14 5.66 -51.94 -26.95
N LEU A 15 5.28 -52.76 -25.93
CA LEU A 15 5.63 -54.20 -25.70
C LEU A 15 7.07 -54.53 -25.22
N MET A 16 7.38 -55.61 -24.46
CA MET A 16 6.65 -56.63 -23.64
C MET A 16 7.69 -57.36 -22.73
N VAL A 17 7.39 -57.98 -21.56
CA VAL A 17 7.04 -59.42 -21.36
C VAL A 17 6.98 -59.76 -19.84
N VAL A 18 5.88 -60.39 -19.38
CA VAL A 18 5.69 -61.43 -18.32
C VAL A 18 6.54 -61.37 -17.01
N SER A 19 5.99 -61.35 -15.78
CA SER A 19 4.84 -62.10 -15.21
C SER A 19 3.82 -61.18 -14.47
N GLY A 20 2.88 -61.59 -13.57
CA GLY A 20 2.58 -62.89 -12.92
C GLY A 20 1.29 -62.90 -12.07
N LEU A 21 1.19 -63.77 -11.05
CA LEU A 21 0.05 -63.98 -10.11
C LEU A 21 0.53 -63.69 -8.65
N ALA A 22 -0.28 -63.38 -7.63
CA ALA A 22 -1.56 -64.00 -7.20
C ALA A 22 -2.56 -63.02 -6.51
N LEU A 23 -3.50 -63.54 -5.70
CA LEU A 23 -4.85 -62.95 -5.51
C LEU A 23 -5.38 -62.91 -4.05
N PHE A 24 -6.17 -61.86 -3.75
CA PHE A 24 -7.16 -61.67 -2.65
C PHE A 24 -6.78 -61.64 -1.14
N ALA A 25 -7.00 -60.45 -0.54
CA ALA A 25 -7.75 -60.16 0.72
C ALA A 25 -7.29 -60.80 2.07
N VAL A 26 -7.65 -60.32 3.29
CA VAL A 26 -8.85 -59.61 3.81
C VAL A 26 -8.50 -58.70 5.02
N SER A 27 -9.25 -57.60 5.20
CA SER A 27 -9.49 -56.78 6.42
C SER A 27 -8.36 -56.18 7.29
N GLY A 28 -8.59 -54.92 7.71
CA GLY A 28 -8.46 -54.52 9.12
C GLY A 28 -7.20 -53.71 9.50
N PRO A 29 -7.33 -52.59 10.24
CA PRO A 29 -6.17 -51.78 10.65
C PRO A 29 -5.56 -52.24 11.99
N VAL A 30 -4.23 -52.31 12.03
CA VAL A 30 -3.42 -52.33 13.27
C VAL A 30 -2.20 -51.45 13.05
N SER A 31 -1.92 -50.53 13.99
CA SER A 31 -0.70 -49.73 13.97
C SER A 31 0.49 -50.58 14.43
N LEU A 32 1.59 -50.56 13.69
CA LEU A 32 2.87 -51.17 14.06
C LEU A 32 4.01 -50.21 13.74
N ALA A 33 5.01 -50.17 14.62
CA ALA A 33 6.04 -49.13 14.62
C ALA A 33 7.00 -49.23 13.42
N ARG A 34 7.49 -48.06 13.00
CA ARG A 34 8.61 -47.92 12.06
C ARG A 34 9.86 -48.61 12.67
N PRO A 35 10.65 -49.39 11.90
CA PRO A 35 11.87 -49.99 12.42
C PRO A 35 12.84 -48.92 12.94
N ALA A 36 13.51 -49.18 14.06
CA ALA A 36 14.58 -48.31 14.53
C ALA A 36 15.71 -48.29 13.50
N ALA A 37 16.17 -47.10 13.11
CA ALA A 37 17.40 -46.95 12.36
C ALA A 37 18.57 -47.46 13.21
N ALA A 38 19.53 -48.14 12.59
CA ALA A 38 20.78 -48.47 13.26
C ALA A 38 21.52 -47.16 13.57
N ALA A 39 21.97 -47.00 14.82
CA ALA A 39 22.71 -45.81 15.23
C ALA A 39 24.13 -45.82 14.61
N THR A 40 24.26 -45.24 13.42
CA THR A 40 25.53 -44.63 13.00
C THR A 40 25.83 -43.48 13.95
N THR A 41 27.08 -43.41 14.43
CA THR A 41 27.53 -42.39 15.38
C THR A 41 27.38 -41.00 14.77
N ALA A 42 26.56 -40.15 15.40
CA ALA A 42 26.60 -38.72 15.10
C ALA A 42 28.02 -38.21 15.38
N THR A 43 28.63 -37.58 14.38
CA THR A 43 29.99 -37.06 14.46
C THR A 43 29.89 -35.55 14.67
N THR A 44 30.71 -35.01 15.56
CA THR A 44 30.46 -33.72 16.20
C THR A 44 31.07 -32.55 15.43
N ILE A 45 30.22 -31.61 15.01
CA ILE A 45 30.65 -30.24 14.71
C ILE A 45 31.25 -29.64 16.00
N PRO A 46 32.37 -28.89 15.94
CA PRO A 46 32.91 -28.14 17.08
C PRO A 46 31.83 -27.37 17.85
N SER A 47 31.71 -27.63 19.15
CA SER A 47 30.55 -27.21 19.95
C SER A 47 30.94 -26.25 21.09
N THR A 48 32.11 -26.46 21.67
CA THR A 48 32.73 -25.65 22.72
C THR A 48 33.65 -24.59 22.12
N ALA A 49 33.96 -23.55 22.91
CA ALA A 49 34.94 -22.54 22.51
C ALA A 49 36.33 -23.16 22.23
N SER A 50 36.72 -24.20 22.98
CA SER A 50 38.01 -24.89 22.77
C SER A 50 38.08 -25.60 21.41
N GLU A 51 37.01 -26.29 21.01
CA GLU A 51 36.96 -26.98 19.70
C GLU A 51 36.91 -25.98 18.53
N ARG A 52 36.30 -24.79 18.73
CA ARG A 52 36.33 -23.71 17.73
C ARG A 52 37.70 -23.03 17.63
N ALA A 53 38.37 -22.82 18.75
CA ALA A 53 39.75 -22.31 18.76
C ALA A 53 40.73 -23.31 18.11
N GLU A 54 40.54 -24.62 18.33
CA GLU A 54 41.30 -25.69 17.69
C GLU A 54 41.07 -25.70 16.16
N LEU A 55 39.81 -25.58 15.71
CA LEU A 55 39.49 -25.45 14.27
C LEU A 55 40.09 -24.18 13.65
N ALA A 56 40.03 -23.05 14.35
CA ALA A 56 40.61 -21.79 13.89
C ALA A 56 42.14 -21.86 13.83
N GLN A 57 42.81 -22.47 14.82
CA GLN A 57 44.26 -22.69 14.81
C GLN A 57 44.70 -23.67 13.71
N TRP A 58 43.85 -24.63 13.33
CA TRP A 58 44.12 -25.57 12.23
C TRP A 58 44.04 -24.89 10.85
N TRP A 59 43.02 -24.07 10.59
CA TRP A 59 42.90 -23.39 9.28
C TRP A 59 43.55 -22.00 9.22
N ALA A 60 44.19 -21.55 10.30
CA ALA A 60 44.92 -20.29 10.35
C ALA A 60 45.91 -20.20 9.17
N PRO A 61 45.88 -19.10 8.38
CA PRO A 61 46.67 -18.98 7.17
C PRO A 61 48.17 -18.86 7.48
N VAL A 62 49.00 -19.26 6.53
CA VAL A 62 50.35 -18.70 6.43
C VAL A 62 50.22 -17.40 5.65
N HIS A 63 50.84 -16.32 6.14
CA HIS A 63 50.64 -14.98 5.59
C HIS A 63 51.97 -14.38 5.15
N PHE A 64 52.03 -13.85 3.94
CA PHE A 64 53.20 -13.13 3.40
C PHE A 64 52.87 -11.64 3.22
N GLN A 65 53.50 -10.78 4.02
CA GLN A 65 53.27 -9.34 3.97
C GLN A 65 54.49 -8.65 3.38
N ASP A 66 54.30 -7.89 2.30
CA ASP A 66 55.27 -6.89 1.88
C ASP A 66 55.18 -5.68 2.81
N VAL A 67 56.30 -5.02 3.13
CA VAL A 67 56.36 -3.90 4.08
C VAL A 67 57.24 -2.78 3.54
N ASP A 68 56.87 -1.52 3.76
CA ASP A 68 57.64 -0.38 3.30
C ASP A 68 58.77 0.01 4.26
N THR A 69 59.88 0.44 3.67
CA THR A 69 61.06 0.90 4.39
C THR A 69 61.41 2.36 4.06
N SER A 70 60.47 3.09 3.44
CA SER A 70 60.61 4.47 2.97
C SER A 70 59.92 5.48 3.90
N GLY A 71 59.96 6.77 3.55
CA GLY A 71 59.45 7.85 4.39
C GLY A 71 60.18 8.03 5.73
N GLU A 72 59.66 8.91 6.58
CA GLU A 72 60.10 9.07 7.99
C GLU A 72 59.14 8.37 8.97
N THR A 73 57.97 7.93 8.48
CA THR A 73 56.83 7.37 9.23
C THR A 73 56.67 5.86 9.13
N ALA A 74 57.33 5.17 8.20
CA ALA A 74 57.26 3.70 8.10
C ALA A 74 58.20 2.97 9.08
N PHE A 75 59.01 3.74 9.83
CA PHE A 75 59.99 3.27 10.83
C PHE A 75 61.00 2.20 10.33
N GLY A 76 61.11 1.99 9.01
CA GLY A 76 61.97 0.98 8.39
C GLY A 76 61.32 -0.40 8.23
N GLY A 77 59.99 -0.46 8.19
CA GLY A 77 59.15 -1.66 8.08
C GLY A 77 58.20 -1.84 9.25
N GLU A 78 58.50 -1.23 10.40
CA GLU A 78 57.82 -1.55 11.66
C GLU A 78 56.37 -1.05 11.70
N SER A 79 55.98 -0.02 10.92
CA SER A 79 54.56 0.44 10.87
C SER A 79 53.59 -0.59 10.32
N ASP A 80 54.08 -1.54 9.52
CA ASP A 80 53.28 -2.48 8.74
C ASP A 80 53.29 -3.88 9.39
N TYR A 81 53.93 -4.03 10.56
CA TYR A 81 54.03 -5.31 11.24
C TYR A 81 52.67 -5.70 11.84
N LEU A 82 52.21 -6.92 11.55
CA LEU A 82 51.07 -7.55 12.24
C LEU A 82 51.19 -7.38 13.76
N THR A 83 50.15 -6.84 14.40
CA THR A 83 50.16 -6.69 15.86
C THR A 83 48.76 -6.69 16.49
N SER A 84 48.68 -6.41 17.80
CA SER A 84 47.41 -6.24 18.52
C SER A 84 47.06 -4.76 18.67
N TYR A 85 45.78 -4.38 18.63
CA TYR A 85 45.34 -2.98 18.77
C TYR A 85 45.66 -2.35 20.15
N ASP A 86 46.18 -3.16 21.08
CA ASP A 86 46.56 -2.86 22.46
C ASP A 86 48.05 -3.14 22.73
N PHE A 87 48.90 -3.10 21.69
CA PHE A 87 50.32 -3.49 21.77
C PHE A 87 51.15 -2.66 22.77
N ASP A 88 50.74 -1.41 23.01
CA ASP A 88 51.35 -0.49 23.98
C ASP A 88 50.89 -0.74 25.42
N GLY A 89 49.75 -1.42 25.58
CA GLY A 89 49.13 -1.79 26.85
C GLY A 89 47.92 -0.95 27.27
N ASP A 90 47.35 -0.09 26.41
CA ASP A 90 46.03 0.52 26.64
C ASP A 90 44.96 0.19 25.58
N LEU A 91 43.95 1.05 25.39
CA LEU A 91 42.78 0.85 24.53
C LEU A 91 42.41 2.17 23.82
N ASN A 92 43.41 2.81 23.21
CA ASN A 92 43.26 4.02 22.42
C ASN A 92 43.85 3.80 21.01
N GLY A 93 42.97 3.75 20.01
CA GLY A 93 43.37 3.65 18.61
C GLY A 93 44.07 4.92 18.11
N ARG A 94 43.84 6.07 18.78
CA ARG A 94 44.27 7.43 18.39
C ARG A 94 45.73 7.77 18.78
N ASN A 95 46.57 6.76 18.93
CA ASN A 95 48.02 6.89 19.17
C ASN A 95 48.79 5.58 18.86
N ASN A 96 48.16 4.65 18.15
CA ASN A 96 48.79 3.40 17.74
C ASN A 96 49.91 3.66 16.72
N TRP A 97 49.78 4.67 15.85
CA TRP A 97 50.85 5.03 14.92
C TRP A 97 52.04 5.66 15.66
N GLU A 98 51.83 6.65 16.53
CA GLU A 98 52.89 7.25 17.36
C GLU A 98 53.65 6.21 18.19
N ASN A 99 52.92 5.30 18.84
CA ASN A 99 53.50 4.31 19.74
C ASN A 99 54.15 3.13 19.00
N ALA A 100 53.93 2.95 17.69
CA ALA A 100 54.47 1.83 16.93
C ALA A 100 56.00 1.70 17.05
N SER A 101 56.72 2.84 17.12
CA SER A 101 58.17 2.88 17.27
C SER A 101 58.69 2.84 18.73
N GLU A 102 57.81 2.95 19.73
CA GLU A 102 58.18 2.92 21.15
C GLU A 102 57.96 1.55 21.83
N PHE A 103 57.17 0.65 21.23
CA PHE A 103 56.73 -0.61 21.84
C PHE A 103 56.96 -1.84 20.94
N PRO A 104 57.12 -3.05 21.51
CA PRO A 104 57.44 -4.25 20.74
C PRO A 104 56.19 -4.84 20.04
N LEU A 105 56.07 -4.57 18.75
CA LEU A 105 54.99 -5.04 17.86
C LEU A 105 55.06 -6.56 17.65
N LYS A 106 54.36 -7.31 18.49
CA LYS A 106 54.30 -8.78 18.42
C LYS A 106 53.18 -9.22 17.51
N ALA A 107 53.46 -10.23 16.69
CA ALA A 107 52.52 -10.76 15.70
C ALA A 107 51.28 -11.37 16.36
N HIS A 108 50.14 -10.72 16.14
CA HIS A 108 48.82 -11.16 16.54
C HIS A 108 47.88 -11.11 15.33
N VAL A 109 46.96 -12.07 15.25
CA VAL A 109 45.93 -12.12 14.20
C VAL A 109 44.59 -12.36 14.88
N TYR A 110 43.63 -11.50 14.59
CA TYR A 110 42.29 -11.58 15.17
C TYR A 110 41.46 -12.62 14.43
N TYR A 111 40.60 -13.35 15.13
CA TYR A 111 39.72 -14.31 14.47
C TYR A 111 38.32 -14.36 15.07
N SER A 112 37.37 -14.82 14.24
CA SER A 112 36.05 -15.23 14.70
C SER A 112 35.56 -16.47 13.94
N VAL A 113 34.58 -17.15 14.54
CA VAL A 113 34.06 -18.43 14.03
C VAL A 113 32.54 -18.38 14.00
N VAL A 114 31.98 -18.68 12.84
CA VAL A 114 30.53 -18.85 12.59
C VAL A 114 30.32 -20.23 11.94
N GLN A 115 29.24 -20.94 12.27
CA GLN A 115 29.02 -22.34 11.87
C GLN A 115 27.55 -22.64 11.64
N THR A 116 27.28 -23.50 10.66
CA THR A 116 25.97 -24.08 10.32
C THR A 116 26.10 -25.61 10.31
N PRO A 117 25.06 -26.40 9.96
CA PRO A 117 25.22 -27.83 9.73
C PRO A 117 26.21 -28.15 8.60
N SER A 118 26.21 -27.37 7.52
CA SER A 118 26.98 -27.66 6.30
C SER A 118 28.41 -27.13 6.31
N PHE A 119 28.65 -25.96 6.93
CA PHE A 119 29.95 -25.28 6.86
C PHE A 119 30.37 -24.64 8.20
N SER A 120 31.67 -24.41 8.31
CA SER A 120 32.29 -23.50 9.27
C SER A 120 32.98 -22.37 8.51
N TYR A 121 32.76 -21.16 8.98
CA TYR A 121 33.18 -19.89 8.41
C TYR A 121 34.15 -19.25 9.40
N LEU A 122 35.42 -19.11 8.99
CA LEU A 122 36.52 -18.71 9.85
C LEU A 122 37.09 -17.40 9.32
N ILE A 123 36.90 -16.31 10.05
CA ILE A 123 37.49 -15.02 9.68
C ILE A 123 38.84 -14.90 10.37
N TYR A 124 39.82 -14.43 9.62
CA TYR A 124 41.11 -13.94 10.12
C TYR A 124 41.25 -12.49 9.70
N MET A 125 41.59 -11.62 10.64
CA MET A 125 41.79 -10.19 10.44
C MET A 125 43.23 -9.84 10.83
N PHE A 126 43.92 -9.21 9.89
CA PHE A 126 45.28 -8.71 9.98
C PHE A 126 45.21 -7.26 10.48
N PHE A 127 46.02 -6.88 11.47
CA PHE A 127 45.96 -5.55 12.08
C PHE A 127 47.33 -4.91 12.12
N HIS A 128 47.40 -3.66 11.69
CA HIS A 128 48.62 -2.85 11.60
C HIS A 128 48.36 -1.47 12.23
N PRO A 129 49.37 -0.82 12.85
CA PRO A 129 49.22 0.55 13.35
C PRO A 129 48.83 1.61 12.30
N ARG A 130 49.05 1.37 11.02
CA ARG A 130 49.02 2.37 9.93
C ARG A 130 48.50 1.78 8.61
N ASP A 131 47.77 2.57 7.83
CA ASP A 131 47.62 2.40 6.38
C ASP A 131 48.52 3.41 5.62
N TRP A 132 49.07 3.00 4.48
CA TRP A 132 50.06 3.76 3.72
C TRP A 132 50.01 3.51 2.21
N ALA A 133 50.12 4.57 1.41
CA ALA A 133 50.15 4.49 -0.06
C ALA A 133 51.24 5.37 -0.72
N ASP A 134 51.97 4.82 -1.71
CA ASP A 134 53.09 5.51 -2.38
C ASP A 134 52.69 6.21 -3.69
N ALA A 135 51.97 7.32 -3.52
CA ALA A 135 51.67 8.38 -4.52
C ALA A 135 50.43 8.24 -5.43
N ALA A 136 50.03 9.41 -5.94
CA ALA A 136 48.73 9.76 -6.54
C ALA A 136 48.38 9.13 -7.91
N LEU A 137 49.00 8.02 -8.31
CA LEU A 137 48.81 7.40 -9.65
C LEU A 137 49.03 5.87 -9.64
N ASP A 138 48.54 5.16 -8.63
CA ASP A 138 48.33 3.71 -8.79
C ASP A 138 47.06 3.43 -9.63
N ASP A 139 46.90 2.20 -10.15
CA ASP A 139 45.81 1.84 -11.08
C ASP A 139 44.40 1.79 -10.40
N PHE A 140 44.29 2.09 -9.10
CA PHE A 140 43.07 2.11 -8.29
C PHE A 140 42.79 3.54 -7.77
N GLU A 141 41.74 4.20 -8.26
CA GLU A 141 41.43 5.62 -7.92
C GLU A 141 40.65 5.79 -6.58
N GLU A 142 40.66 4.80 -5.67
CA GLU A 142 39.70 4.74 -4.55
C GLU A 142 40.26 5.24 -3.20
N ASP A 143 41.36 4.67 -2.69
CA ASP A 143 42.02 5.16 -1.46
C ASP A 143 43.38 5.81 -1.78
N ALA A 144 43.61 6.97 -1.17
CA ALA A 144 44.80 7.79 -1.41
C ALA A 144 45.22 8.58 -0.15
N THR A 145 44.83 8.06 1.01
CA THR A 145 44.90 8.69 2.34
C THR A 145 45.71 7.80 3.28
N GLU A 146 46.82 8.31 3.84
CA GLU A 146 47.44 7.63 4.98
C GLU A 146 46.59 7.85 6.24
N HIS A 147 46.16 6.77 6.90
CA HIS A 147 45.32 6.82 8.10
C HIS A 147 45.78 5.86 9.22
N GLU A 148 45.27 6.06 10.44
CA GLU A 148 45.70 5.31 11.63
C GLU A 148 44.79 4.12 11.96
N ASN A 149 45.40 2.99 12.33
CA ASN A 149 44.80 1.66 12.46
C ASN A 149 44.34 1.08 11.11
N ASP A 150 44.88 -0.07 10.75
CA ASP A 150 44.51 -0.81 9.54
C ASP A 150 44.05 -2.25 9.84
N ALA A 151 43.16 -2.79 8.99
CA ALA A 151 42.35 -3.96 9.34
C ALA A 151 41.68 -4.72 8.15
N GLU A 152 42.42 -5.37 7.26
CA GLU A 152 41.87 -6.34 6.28
C GLU A 152 41.88 -7.79 6.78
N GLY A 153 41.59 -8.74 5.88
CA GLY A 153 41.61 -10.14 6.23
C GLY A 153 41.07 -11.08 5.16
N VAL A 154 40.68 -12.27 5.65
CA VAL A 154 40.18 -13.37 4.84
C VAL A 154 39.09 -14.14 5.58
N LEU A 155 37.98 -14.42 4.89
CA LEU A 155 37.01 -15.44 5.28
C LEU A 155 37.42 -16.78 4.64
N ILE A 156 37.70 -17.78 5.47
CA ILE A 156 37.99 -19.16 5.09
C ILE A 156 36.73 -20.02 5.26
N VAL A 157 36.32 -20.70 4.19
CA VAL A 157 35.12 -21.55 4.14
C VAL A 157 35.52 -23.02 4.22
N VAL A 158 35.00 -23.73 5.23
CA VAL A 158 35.31 -25.13 5.52
C VAL A 158 34.03 -25.97 5.53
N ALA A 159 33.96 -27.04 4.73
CA ALA A 159 32.85 -27.97 4.74
C ALA A 159 32.90 -28.90 5.96
N ASN A 160 31.76 -29.03 6.66
CA ASN A 160 31.60 -29.90 7.83
C ASN A 160 31.37 -31.36 7.39
N ASP A 161 32.39 -31.99 6.81
CA ASP A 161 32.31 -33.34 6.23
C ASP A 161 32.30 -34.50 7.26
N GLY A 162 32.43 -34.19 8.55
CA GLY A 162 32.50 -35.16 9.64
C GLY A 162 33.91 -35.64 10.00
N SER A 163 34.95 -35.12 9.37
CA SER A 163 36.32 -35.17 9.92
C SER A 163 36.49 -34.15 11.05
N ALA A 164 37.60 -34.24 11.80
CA ALA A 164 37.85 -33.36 12.95
C ALA A 164 37.98 -31.88 12.59
N HIS A 165 38.48 -31.57 11.39
CA HIS A 165 38.75 -30.21 10.93
C HIS A 165 37.98 -29.84 9.65
N GLY A 166 37.20 -30.74 9.07
CA GLY A 166 36.50 -30.51 7.80
C GLY A 166 37.41 -30.44 6.58
N THR A 167 36.88 -29.93 5.47
CA THR A 167 37.61 -29.71 4.21
C THR A 167 37.49 -28.25 3.77
N PHE A 168 38.61 -27.56 3.59
CA PHE A 168 38.67 -26.21 2.98
C PHE A 168 38.07 -26.20 1.56
N LYS A 169 37.19 -25.22 1.27
CA LYS A 169 36.39 -25.14 0.03
C LYS A 169 36.58 -23.87 -0.77
N ALA A 170 36.67 -22.73 -0.10
CA ALA A 170 36.80 -21.41 -0.71
C ALA A 170 37.38 -20.41 0.30
N ALA A 171 37.90 -19.30 -0.20
CA ALA A 171 38.26 -18.14 0.58
C ALA A 171 37.70 -16.88 -0.08
N ILE A 172 37.36 -15.86 0.73
CA ILE A 172 37.08 -14.50 0.25
C ILE A 172 38.09 -13.58 0.95
N THR A 173 38.90 -12.82 0.20
CA THR A 173 39.84 -11.84 0.77
C THR A 173 39.32 -10.42 0.61
N VAL A 174 39.71 -9.53 1.53
CA VAL A 174 39.28 -8.12 1.57
C VAL A 174 40.42 -7.22 1.10
N ALA A 175 40.10 -6.26 0.25
CA ALA A 175 41.05 -5.25 -0.24
C ALA A 175 40.30 -3.91 -0.35
N HIS A 176 40.50 -3.01 0.62
CA HIS A 176 39.66 -1.82 0.80
C HIS A 176 38.15 -2.18 0.73
N SER A 177 37.37 -1.44 -0.07
CA SER A 177 35.97 -1.74 -0.39
C SER A 177 35.77 -2.73 -1.54
N ASN A 178 36.60 -3.78 -1.65
CA ASN A 178 36.44 -4.84 -2.66
C ASN A 178 36.65 -6.24 -2.03
N PHE A 179 35.83 -7.23 -2.42
CA PHE A 179 35.98 -8.63 -2.03
C PHE A 179 36.37 -9.52 -3.21
N TYR A 180 37.36 -10.41 -3.02
CA TYR A 180 37.88 -11.29 -4.08
C TYR A 180 37.71 -12.77 -3.74
N SER A 181 37.24 -13.58 -4.70
CA SER A 181 36.75 -14.95 -4.47
C SER A 181 37.69 -16.04 -4.99
N TRP A 182 38.13 -16.92 -4.08
CA TRP A 182 39.19 -17.92 -4.35
C TRP A 182 38.77 -19.35 -3.99
N VAL A 183 39.31 -20.35 -4.68
CA VAL A 183 39.14 -21.77 -4.33
C VAL A 183 40.48 -22.53 -4.30
N PRO A 184 40.70 -23.51 -3.40
CA PRO A 184 41.92 -24.32 -3.42
C PRO A 184 41.95 -25.27 -4.62
N GLU A 185 43.15 -25.72 -5.04
CA GLU A 185 43.29 -26.68 -6.14
C GLU A 185 42.51 -27.97 -5.86
N GLY A 186 41.59 -28.32 -6.76
CA GLY A 186 40.75 -29.50 -6.64
C GLY A 186 39.46 -29.30 -5.83
N SER A 187 39.10 -28.07 -5.44
CA SER A 187 37.77 -27.76 -4.92
C SER A 187 36.65 -28.10 -5.92
N ASP A 188 35.46 -28.33 -5.39
CA ASP A 188 34.21 -28.51 -6.15
C ASP A 188 33.34 -27.24 -6.17
N PHE A 189 33.85 -26.13 -5.64
CA PHE A 189 33.26 -24.79 -5.72
C PHE A 189 33.63 -24.10 -7.06
N SER A 190 32.77 -23.20 -7.52
CA SER A 190 32.87 -22.48 -8.81
C SER A 190 32.02 -21.19 -8.77
N SER A 191 32.15 -20.29 -9.76
CA SER A 191 31.43 -19.01 -9.82
C SER A 191 29.91 -19.13 -9.54
N GLY A 192 29.40 -18.26 -8.67
CA GLY A 192 28.05 -18.22 -8.14
C GLY A 192 27.16 -17.20 -8.83
N ALA A 193 26.75 -16.18 -8.08
CA ALA A 193 26.58 -14.82 -8.60
C ALA A 193 27.96 -14.30 -9.04
N GLU A 194 28.90 -14.29 -8.10
CA GLU A 194 30.26 -13.79 -8.33
C GLU A 194 31.22 -14.77 -8.98
N ASP A 195 32.24 -14.20 -9.64
CA ASP A 195 33.25 -14.93 -10.38
C ASP A 195 34.41 -15.36 -9.47
N VAL A 196 34.92 -16.58 -9.67
CA VAL A 196 36.10 -17.05 -8.93
C VAL A 196 37.37 -16.54 -9.61
N ASP A 197 38.04 -15.57 -8.99
CA ASP A 197 39.22 -14.87 -9.50
C ASP A 197 40.42 -15.77 -9.74
N GLY A 198 40.56 -16.84 -8.95
CA GLY A 198 41.62 -17.80 -9.13
C GLY A 198 41.71 -18.89 -8.07
N ALA A 199 42.88 -19.54 -8.06
CA ALA A 199 43.21 -20.55 -7.08
C ALA A 199 43.99 -19.95 -5.92
N ILE A 200 43.58 -20.26 -4.68
CA ILE A 200 44.38 -19.99 -3.48
C ILE A 200 45.31 -21.18 -3.21
N ALA A 201 46.61 -20.91 -3.12
CA ALA A 201 47.61 -21.91 -2.77
C ALA A 201 47.49 -22.33 -1.30
N THR A 202 48.09 -23.48 -0.99
CA THR A 202 48.30 -23.93 0.39
C THR A 202 49.77 -24.24 0.64
N THR A 203 50.18 -24.16 1.90
CA THR A 203 51.57 -24.39 2.33
C THR A 203 51.63 -24.93 3.77
N SER A 204 52.78 -25.45 4.19
CA SER A 204 53.03 -25.97 5.55
C SER A 204 53.78 -24.97 6.42
N SER A 205 53.42 -24.90 7.71
CA SER A 205 54.25 -24.24 8.73
C SER A 205 55.47 -25.11 9.10
N PRO A 206 56.65 -24.52 9.40
CA PRO A 206 57.76 -25.24 10.00
C PRO A 206 57.56 -25.49 11.51
N HIS A 207 56.56 -24.83 12.13
CA HIS A 207 56.32 -24.84 13.59
C HIS A 207 55.24 -25.83 14.06
N ASP A 208 54.56 -26.54 13.15
CA ASP A 208 53.52 -27.53 13.47
C ASP A 208 53.79 -28.93 12.86
N ASP A 209 52.76 -29.75 12.64
CA ASP A 209 52.89 -31.10 12.08
C ASP A 209 53.00 -31.14 10.54
N GLY A 210 52.99 -29.97 9.88
CA GLY A 210 53.21 -29.82 8.45
C GLY A 210 51.97 -30.04 7.58
N HIS A 211 50.77 -29.96 8.15
CA HIS A 211 49.53 -29.93 7.37
C HIS A 211 49.47 -28.69 6.45
N GLN A 212 48.58 -28.73 5.46
CA GLN A 212 48.47 -27.68 4.44
C GLN A 212 47.42 -26.65 4.86
N ARG A 213 47.88 -25.41 5.05
CA ARG A 213 47.11 -24.23 5.45
C ARG A 213 46.84 -23.33 4.25
N PRO A 214 45.78 -22.48 4.24
CA PRO A 214 45.62 -21.44 3.24
C PRO A 214 46.84 -20.52 3.22
N TRP A 215 47.26 -20.05 2.04
CA TRP A 215 48.34 -19.09 1.91
C TRP A 215 47.79 -17.76 1.39
N THR A 216 47.84 -16.72 2.22
CA THR A 216 47.45 -15.35 1.85
C THR A 216 48.67 -14.43 1.79
N ALA A 217 48.52 -13.26 1.19
CA ALA A 217 49.52 -12.21 1.17
C ALA A 217 48.89 -10.81 1.19
N GLN A 218 49.71 -9.81 1.49
CA GLN A 218 49.31 -8.42 1.73
C GLN A 218 50.37 -7.47 1.17
N GLN A 219 49.94 -6.37 0.54
CA GLN A 219 50.81 -5.40 -0.15
C GLN A 219 51.21 -4.26 0.80
N ALA A 220 52.42 -3.70 0.66
CA ALA A 220 52.87 -2.59 1.49
C ALA A 220 52.09 -1.29 1.25
N SER A 221 51.87 -0.93 -0.03
CA SER A 221 51.33 0.38 -0.43
C SER A 221 49.81 0.50 -0.50
N THR A 222 49.09 -0.47 0.05
CA THR A 222 47.61 -0.57 0.02
C THR A 222 47.02 -1.51 1.07
N HIS A 223 47.83 -2.37 1.70
CA HIS A 223 47.41 -3.44 2.62
C HIS A 223 46.30 -4.41 2.13
N ALA A 224 45.83 -4.26 0.89
CA ALA A 224 44.94 -5.19 0.20
C ALA A 224 45.36 -6.67 0.37
N ALA A 225 44.45 -7.50 0.91
CA ALA A 225 44.71 -8.92 1.14
C ALA A 225 44.36 -9.79 -0.09
N TRP A 226 45.28 -10.69 -0.44
CA TRP A 226 45.24 -11.51 -1.65
C TRP A 226 45.49 -13.00 -1.37
N ALA A 227 45.06 -13.85 -2.31
CA ALA A 227 45.42 -15.26 -2.32
C ALA A 227 46.79 -15.49 -2.98
N MET A 228 47.72 -16.16 -2.29
CA MET A 228 49.00 -16.53 -2.88
C MET A 228 48.81 -17.56 -3.99
N GLY A 229 49.55 -17.38 -5.09
CA GLY A 229 49.43 -18.22 -6.29
C GLY A 229 48.39 -17.78 -7.33
N ALA A 230 47.60 -16.73 -7.04
CA ALA A 230 46.72 -16.09 -8.01
C ALA A 230 47.49 -15.57 -9.24
N THR A 231 46.87 -15.58 -10.42
CA THR A 231 47.53 -15.24 -11.72
C THR A 231 46.92 -14.05 -12.46
N ARG A 232 45.98 -13.32 -11.83
CA ARG A 232 45.49 -12.00 -12.29
C ARG A 232 46.24 -10.89 -11.55
N LYS A 233 46.41 -9.72 -12.20
CA LYS A 233 46.81 -8.47 -11.52
C LYS A 233 45.81 -8.18 -10.38
N PRO A 234 46.24 -7.61 -9.23
CA PRO A 234 47.58 -7.06 -8.95
C PRO A 234 48.59 -8.05 -8.32
N SER A 235 48.34 -9.36 -8.27
CA SER A 235 49.24 -10.34 -7.62
C SER A 235 50.69 -10.53 -8.16
N PRO A 236 51.11 -10.11 -9.38
CA PRO A 236 52.45 -10.42 -9.88
C PRO A 236 53.61 -10.00 -8.97
N ASP A 237 53.50 -8.80 -8.39
CA ASP A 237 54.59 -8.14 -7.69
C ASP A 237 54.84 -8.79 -6.31
N LEU A 238 53.78 -9.08 -5.53
CA LEU A 238 53.85 -9.95 -4.32
C LEU A 238 54.54 -11.29 -4.61
N GLY A 239 54.21 -11.88 -5.76
CA GLY A 239 54.82 -13.13 -6.19
C GLY A 239 56.32 -13.00 -6.43
N ASP A 240 56.79 -11.90 -7.01
CA ASP A 240 58.22 -11.65 -7.26
C ASP A 240 58.97 -11.13 -6.02
N GLN A 241 58.35 -10.31 -5.16
CA GLN A 241 58.87 -9.89 -3.85
C GLN A 241 59.19 -11.11 -2.98
N TYR A 242 58.22 -12.02 -2.81
CA TYR A 242 58.42 -13.30 -2.13
C TYR A 242 59.60 -14.10 -2.71
N ARG A 243 59.72 -14.16 -4.05
CA ARG A 243 60.82 -14.86 -4.76
C ARG A 243 62.18 -14.17 -4.62
N ASN A 244 62.22 -12.85 -4.51
CA ASN A 244 63.45 -12.05 -4.45
C ASN A 244 64.03 -11.96 -3.03
N GLY A 245 63.17 -12.03 -2.00
CA GLY A 245 63.56 -11.93 -0.60
C GLY A 245 62.86 -10.81 0.18
N ASP A 246 62.04 -9.99 -0.48
CA ASP A 246 61.31 -8.87 0.13
C ASP A 246 60.14 -9.35 1.01
N GLY A 247 59.90 -8.65 2.12
CA GLY A 247 58.75 -8.78 3.02
C GLY A 247 58.87 -9.83 4.13
N ILE A 248 57.82 -9.96 4.96
CA ILE A 248 57.77 -10.82 6.14
C ILE A 248 56.90 -12.07 5.90
N LEU A 249 57.31 -13.22 6.43
CA LEU A 249 56.54 -14.46 6.39
C LEU A 249 56.08 -14.90 7.79
N TYR A 250 54.78 -14.77 8.02
CA TYR A 250 54.12 -15.04 9.29
C TYR A 250 53.48 -16.44 9.32
N TYR A 251 53.72 -17.16 10.41
CA TYR A 251 53.26 -18.52 10.67
C TYR A 251 52.38 -18.60 11.92
N PRO A 252 51.25 -19.33 11.89
CA PRO A 252 50.41 -19.53 13.07
C PRO A 252 51.15 -20.43 14.08
N GLY A 253 51.41 -19.87 15.26
CA GLY A 253 52.22 -20.50 16.31
C GLY A 253 51.58 -20.44 17.69
N THR A 254 52.41 -20.61 18.72
CA THR A 254 52.03 -20.53 20.15
C THR A 254 52.76 -19.44 20.92
N THR A 255 53.62 -18.69 20.22
CA THR A 255 54.34 -17.51 20.70
C THR A 255 54.05 -16.39 19.71
N ALA A 256 53.87 -15.16 20.19
CA ALA A 256 53.76 -13.97 19.37
C ALA A 256 55.14 -13.30 19.34
N GLU A 257 55.78 -13.34 18.18
CA GLU A 257 57.15 -12.87 17.97
C GLU A 257 57.14 -11.48 17.32
N VAL A 258 58.22 -10.72 17.53
CA VAL A 258 58.48 -9.47 16.80
C VAL A 258 59.43 -9.82 15.66
N PRO A 259 59.18 -9.40 14.41
CA PRO A 259 60.10 -9.65 13.30
C PRO A 259 61.52 -9.11 13.59
N ASP A 260 62.57 -9.86 13.26
CA ASP A 260 63.97 -9.40 13.36
C ASP A 260 64.32 -8.32 12.31
N GLY A 261 63.37 -8.00 11.40
CA GLY A 261 63.43 -6.91 10.42
C GLY A 261 62.42 -7.09 9.27
N PRO A 262 62.35 -6.14 8.31
CA PRO A 262 61.36 -6.10 7.21
C PRO A 262 61.44 -7.26 6.19
N ASN A 263 62.35 -8.21 6.41
CA ASN A 263 62.63 -9.35 5.52
C ASN A 263 62.68 -10.69 6.28
N ASP A 264 62.07 -10.75 7.46
CA ASP A 264 62.06 -11.95 8.29
C ASP A 264 61.18 -13.05 7.65
N ARG A 265 61.73 -14.26 7.53
CA ARG A 265 61.07 -15.38 6.86
C ARG A 265 60.56 -16.46 7.82
N ASP A 266 60.58 -16.23 9.13
CA ASP A 266 60.22 -17.25 10.13
C ASP A 266 59.58 -16.67 11.42
N VAL A 267 58.56 -15.82 11.29
CA VAL A 267 57.90 -15.15 12.43
C VAL A 267 56.65 -15.91 12.88
N GLN A 268 56.53 -16.27 14.15
CA GLN A 268 55.27 -16.81 14.70
C GLN A 268 54.31 -15.73 15.19
N TYR A 269 53.02 -15.91 14.87
CA TYR A 269 51.91 -15.13 15.42
C TYR A 269 50.99 -15.99 16.30
N THR A 270 50.23 -15.38 17.22
CA THR A 270 49.13 -16.08 17.92
C THR A 270 47.75 -15.54 17.54
N LEU A 271 46.76 -16.44 17.52
CA LEU A 271 45.36 -16.09 17.32
C LEU A 271 44.74 -15.43 18.56
N THR A 272 44.01 -14.33 18.34
CA THR A 272 43.23 -13.62 19.36
C THR A 272 41.74 -13.66 19.01
N ASP A 273 40.91 -14.25 19.87
CA ASP A 273 39.46 -14.34 19.65
C ASP A 273 38.83 -12.95 19.79
N ILE A 274 38.16 -12.47 18.73
CA ILE A 274 37.42 -11.20 18.72
C ILE A 274 36.39 -11.13 19.87
N PHE A 275 35.84 -12.28 20.27
CA PHE A 275 34.86 -12.44 21.34
C PHE A 275 35.46 -12.92 22.67
N ALA A 276 36.78 -12.82 22.85
CA ALA A 276 37.39 -12.98 24.17
C ALA A 276 36.77 -12.00 25.17
N PRO A 277 36.50 -12.39 26.44
CA PRO A 277 35.93 -11.48 27.43
C PRO A 277 36.82 -10.27 27.70
N GLY A 278 36.32 -9.07 27.44
CA GLY A 278 37.10 -7.82 27.47
C GLY A 278 37.97 -7.56 26.23
N GLY A 279 37.85 -8.38 25.18
CA GLY A 279 38.55 -8.22 23.90
C GLY A 279 37.85 -7.21 22.97
N MET A 280 38.16 -7.32 21.68
CA MET A 280 37.75 -6.36 20.64
C MET A 280 36.24 -6.13 20.61
N TRP A 281 35.45 -7.21 20.63
CA TRP A 281 34.00 -7.12 20.54
C TRP A 281 33.37 -6.42 21.75
N ASP A 282 33.82 -6.73 22.97
CA ASP A 282 33.33 -6.07 24.18
C ASP A 282 33.74 -4.58 24.22
N SER A 283 34.88 -4.25 23.61
CA SER A 283 35.45 -2.89 23.56
C SER A 283 34.89 -2.00 22.45
N ARG A 284 34.06 -2.51 21.52
CA ARG A 284 33.55 -1.76 20.36
C ARG A 284 32.73 -0.48 20.64
N ASN A 285 32.36 -0.21 21.89
CA ASN A 285 31.68 1.03 22.29
C ASN A 285 32.62 2.03 23.02
N LEU A 286 33.92 1.74 23.07
CA LEU A 286 34.92 2.57 23.72
C LEU A 286 35.49 3.58 22.70
N THR A 287 35.13 4.85 22.86
CA THR A 287 35.39 5.91 21.85
C THR A 287 36.85 6.34 21.70
N THR A 288 37.74 5.79 22.52
CA THR A 288 39.20 5.88 22.35
C THR A 288 39.71 4.84 21.35
N LEU A 289 39.10 3.65 21.29
CA LEU A 289 39.50 2.57 20.38
C LEU A 289 38.70 2.55 19.07
N PHE A 290 37.45 2.99 19.10
CA PHE A 290 36.51 2.95 17.98
C PHE A 290 35.78 4.29 17.83
N ALA A 291 35.90 4.97 16.69
CA ALA A 291 35.16 6.21 16.45
C ALA A 291 33.65 5.94 16.33
N THR A 292 33.28 4.81 15.74
CA THR A 292 31.95 4.20 15.85
C THR A 292 32.07 2.70 16.10
N PRO A 293 31.04 1.98 16.56
CA PRO A 293 31.11 0.52 16.72
C PRO A 293 31.42 -0.30 15.46
N ASN A 294 31.56 0.36 14.31
CA ASN A 294 31.84 -0.21 12.99
C ASN A 294 33.09 0.41 12.31
N ASN A 295 33.93 1.19 13.01
CA ASN A 295 35.11 1.86 12.44
C ASN A 295 36.09 2.24 13.58
N PHE A 296 37.38 2.00 13.38
CA PHE A 296 38.42 2.29 14.40
C PHE A 296 38.54 3.79 14.70
N ALA A 297 39.36 4.17 15.67
CA ALA A 297 39.55 5.56 16.06
C ALA A 297 40.92 6.08 15.61
N GLY A 298 40.98 6.86 14.53
CA GLY A 298 42.20 7.56 14.10
C GLY A 298 42.50 8.84 14.88
N ASP A 299 43.70 9.40 14.69
CA ASP A 299 44.20 10.56 15.46
C ASP A 299 43.20 11.74 15.53
N ASP A 300 42.97 12.25 16.74
CA ASP A 300 42.21 13.49 16.98
C ASP A 300 43.09 14.68 17.42
N SER A 301 44.42 14.51 17.35
CA SER A 301 45.40 15.46 17.86
C SER A 301 45.64 16.68 16.95
N GLY A 302 46.25 17.70 17.55
CA GLY A 302 46.71 18.90 16.84
C GLY A 302 48.04 18.71 16.09
N ASN A 303 48.40 17.47 15.73
CA ASN A 303 49.60 17.04 15.00
C ASN A 303 50.95 17.21 15.75
N PRO A 304 51.63 16.12 16.16
CA PRO A 304 52.98 16.14 16.72
C PRO A 304 54.13 15.97 15.69
N TYR A 305 53.89 15.35 14.52
CA TYR A 305 54.96 14.86 13.63
C TYR A 305 55.04 15.52 12.23
N GLY A 306 54.03 16.27 11.80
CA GLY A 306 54.11 17.20 10.67
C GLY A 306 53.29 16.85 9.42
N ALA A 307 52.49 15.79 9.47
CA ALA A 307 51.48 15.45 8.46
C ALA A 307 50.08 15.40 9.11
N ALA A 308 49.06 16.03 8.51
CA ALA A 308 47.67 15.65 8.75
C ALA A 308 47.33 14.36 7.97
N CYS A 309 46.19 13.73 8.26
CA CYS A 309 45.70 12.57 7.51
C CYS A 309 45.63 12.91 6.01
N GLY A 310 46.34 12.16 5.18
CA GLY A 310 46.58 12.51 3.77
C GLY A 310 47.40 13.80 3.52
N GLU A 311 48.46 14.07 4.29
CA GLU A 311 49.61 14.87 3.78
C GLU A 311 50.72 13.97 3.17
N GLY A 312 50.56 12.65 3.27
CA GLY A 312 51.26 11.63 2.48
C GLY A 312 50.86 11.66 0.99
N ALA A 313 51.40 12.62 0.25
CA ALA A 313 51.37 12.73 -1.22
C ALA A 313 50.01 12.92 -1.95
N VAL A 314 48.87 12.50 -1.40
CA VAL A 314 47.53 12.65 -2.03
C VAL A 314 46.49 13.14 -1.02
N ALA A 315 45.26 13.42 -1.46
CA ALA A 315 44.32 14.27 -0.72
C ALA A 315 43.73 13.58 0.52
N GLY A 316 43.83 14.25 1.68
CA GLY A 316 43.16 13.90 2.94
C GLY A 316 41.63 13.69 2.85
N PRO A 317 41.03 13.13 3.91
CA PRO A 317 39.71 12.47 3.91
C PRO A 317 38.58 13.33 3.32
N ALA A 318 37.63 12.65 2.66
CA ALA A 318 36.61 13.28 1.83
C ALA A 318 35.61 14.19 2.58
N ASP A 319 35.46 13.99 3.90
CA ASP A 319 34.71 14.87 4.80
C ASP A 319 35.59 15.85 5.59
N GLY A 320 36.87 15.52 5.76
CA GLY A 320 37.90 16.32 6.43
C GLY A 320 38.04 16.07 7.94
N ASP A 321 37.56 14.94 8.47
CA ASP A 321 37.67 14.61 9.90
C ASP A 321 38.53 13.36 10.18
N CYS A 322 39.80 13.59 10.52
CA CYS A 322 40.76 12.56 10.95
C CYS A 322 40.22 11.66 12.09
N ALA A 323 39.30 12.16 12.93
CA ALA A 323 38.81 11.38 14.08
C ALA A 323 37.96 10.15 13.69
N THR A 324 37.61 10.01 12.41
CA THR A 324 36.89 8.89 11.78
C THR A 324 37.63 8.25 10.59
N ASP A 325 38.81 8.77 10.25
CA ASP A 325 39.67 8.28 9.16
C ASP A 325 40.52 7.11 9.68
N ALA A 326 39.98 5.89 9.53
CA ALA A 326 40.56 4.64 10.04
C ALA A 326 39.83 3.40 9.45
N ALA A 327 40.47 2.23 9.49
CA ALA A 327 39.88 1.02 8.90
C ALA A 327 38.59 0.53 9.59
N ASN A 328 37.86 -0.34 8.88
CA ASN A 328 36.67 -1.02 9.39
C ASN A 328 37.06 -2.35 10.07
N PRO A 329 36.60 -2.68 11.29
CA PRO A 329 36.74 -4.02 11.85
C PRO A 329 35.93 -5.05 11.04
N ALA A 330 36.27 -6.34 11.16
CA ALA A 330 35.73 -7.42 10.32
C ALA A 330 34.20 -7.55 10.22
N TRP A 331 33.43 -7.00 11.18
CA TRP A 331 31.95 -6.96 11.12
C TRP A 331 31.38 -5.72 10.42
N ALA A 332 32.24 -4.92 9.79
CA ALA A 332 31.91 -3.68 9.10
C ALA A 332 32.63 -3.54 7.74
N TRP A 333 33.38 -4.55 7.28
CA TRP A 333 33.82 -4.63 5.88
C TRP A 333 32.63 -4.62 4.92
N ASP A 334 32.79 -3.97 3.78
CA ASP A 334 31.74 -3.69 2.78
C ASP A 334 32.41 -3.61 1.40
N ASP A 335 31.82 -4.25 0.40
CA ASP A 335 32.22 -4.18 -1.01
C ASP A 335 31.43 -3.10 -1.79
N ALA A 336 30.37 -2.56 -1.18
CA ALA A 336 29.57 -1.42 -1.63
C ALA A 336 28.82 -1.54 -2.98
N ASP A 337 29.15 -2.50 -3.85
CA ASP A 337 28.40 -2.79 -5.08
C ASP A 337 27.57 -4.09 -5.04
N ASP A 338 27.83 -4.98 -4.07
CA ASP A 338 27.26 -6.32 -4.02
C ASP A 338 26.22 -6.55 -2.90
N LEU A 339 25.33 -7.53 -3.10
CA LEU A 339 24.34 -7.90 -2.09
C LEU A 339 24.83 -9.10 -1.26
N PRO A 340 24.87 -9.01 0.09
CA PRO A 340 23.93 -8.22 0.89
C PRO A 340 24.51 -7.08 1.77
N GLY A 341 25.70 -6.55 1.46
CA GLY A 341 26.24 -5.28 2.01
C GLY A 341 26.80 -5.29 3.46
N LYS A 342 27.29 -4.12 3.90
CA LYS A 342 28.14 -3.86 5.08
C LYS A 342 28.02 -4.88 6.23
N GLY A 343 29.12 -5.59 6.45
CA GLY A 343 29.29 -6.53 7.55
C GLY A 343 28.72 -7.94 7.32
N TYR A 344 28.13 -8.24 6.15
CA TYR A 344 27.58 -9.57 5.87
C TYR A 344 28.64 -10.68 5.92
N LEU A 345 29.86 -10.39 5.49
CA LEU A 345 31.00 -11.32 5.49
C LEU A 345 31.25 -11.94 6.88
N ALA A 346 31.00 -11.21 7.97
CA ALA A 346 31.07 -11.74 9.34
C ALA A 346 29.71 -12.10 9.95
N THR A 347 28.68 -11.27 9.74
CA THR A 347 27.39 -11.43 10.43
C THR A 347 26.52 -12.54 9.84
N ASN A 348 26.56 -12.74 8.51
CA ASN A 348 25.76 -13.75 7.79
C ASN A 348 26.55 -14.41 6.62
N PRO A 349 27.74 -15.01 6.87
CA PRO A 349 28.59 -15.58 5.82
C PRO A 349 27.95 -16.77 5.07
N ALA A 350 26.91 -17.39 5.61
CA ALA A 350 26.26 -18.54 4.98
C ALA A 350 25.37 -18.13 3.80
N ASP A 351 24.82 -16.92 3.83
CA ASP A 351 24.09 -16.35 2.70
C ASP A 351 25.06 -15.81 1.64
N LEU A 352 26.10 -15.07 2.06
CA LEU A 352 27.17 -14.58 1.17
C LEU A 352 27.81 -15.72 0.38
N VAL A 353 28.30 -16.77 1.05
CA VAL A 353 28.92 -17.94 0.40
C VAL A 353 27.91 -18.73 -0.45
N TYR A 354 26.62 -18.75 -0.07
CA TYR A 354 25.58 -19.34 -0.90
C TYR A 354 25.32 -18.53 -2.18
N ASN A 355 25.47 -17.20 -2.16
CA ASN A 355 25.36 -16.38 -3.36
C ASN A 355 26.64 -16.49 -4.22
N TYR A 356 27.81 -16.26 -3.62
CA TYR A 356 29.13 -16.20 -4.29
C TYR A 356 29.57 -17.50 -4.96
N PHE A 357 29.21 -18.68 -4.44
CA PHE A 357 29.74 -19.95 -4.95
C PHE A 357 28.65 -20.95 -5.39
N ASN A 358 28.88 -21.67 -6.48
CA ASN A 358 28.11 -22.82 -6.92
C ASN A 358 28.91 -24.13 -6.69
N TRP A 359 28.24 -25.16 -6.16
CA TRP A 359 28.84 -26.47 -5.90
C TRP A 359 27.86 -27.65 -6.17
N PRO A 360 28.35 -28.88 -6.39
CA PRO A 360 27.51 -30.05 -6.61
C PRO A 360 26.54 -30.32 -5.45
N GLY A 361 25.24 -30.27 -5.72
CA GLY A 361 24.21 -30.52 -4.70
C GLY A 361 23.89 -29.32 -3.80
N LYS A 362 24.32 -28.10 -4.17
CA LYS A 362 23.88 -26.84 -3.56
C LYS A 362 22.35 -26.83 -3.34
N PRO A 363 21.86 -26.51 -2.13
CA PRO A 363 20.43 -26.46 -1.81
C PRO A 363 19.69 -25.36 -2.59
N ALA A 364 18.36 -25.31 -2.45
CA ALA A 364 17.52 -24.29 -3.10
C ALA A 364 17.44 -22.95 -2.33
N SER A 365 18.12 -22.86 -1.18
CA SER A 365 18.23 -21.71 -0.29
C SER A 365 19.50 -21.87 0.56
N ALA A 366 20.06 -20.79 1.10
CA ALA A 366 21.18 -20.85 2.03
C ALA A 366 20.92 -21.71 3.27
N ASP A 367 21.99 -22.24 3.87
CA ASP A 367 21.96 -23.01 5.11
C ASP A 367 22.05 -22.08 6.33
N LEU A 368 20.94 -21.44 6.69
CA LEU A 368 20.89 -20.40 7.73
C LEU A 368 20.62 -20.96 9.15
N ASP A 369 20.65 -22.29 9.34
CA ASP A 369 20.44 -22.97 10.63
C ASP A 369 21.68 -22.85 11.55
N TYR A 370 22.14 -21.64 11.82
CA TYR A 370 23.38 -21.34 12.56
C TYR A 370 23.51 -22.13 13.88
N THR A 371 24.45 -23.08 13.90
CA THR A 371 24.80 -23.93 15.05
C THR A 371 25.66 -23.17 16.05
N TRP A 372 26.44 -22.21 15.56
CA TRP A 372 27.12 -21.18 16.35
C TRP A 372 27.29 -19.92 15.50
N ASN A 373 26.85 -18.76 16.01
CA ASN A 373 27.19 -17.46 15.43
C ASN A 373 27.33 -16.46 16.58
N ALA A 374 28.53 -15.92 16.78
CA ALA A 374 28.82 -14.99 17.87
C ALA A 374 28.30 -13.56 17.57
N TYR A 375 28.07 -13.23 16.30
CA TYR A 375 27.38 -12.02 15.86
C TYR A 375 25.84 -12.16 15.91
N ASN A 376 25.28 -13.28 16.39
CA ASN A 376 23.82 -13.47 16.40
C ASN A 376 23.13 -12.46 17.34
N GLY A 377 22.22 -11.67 16.77
CA GLY A 377 21.60 -10.50 17.41
C GLY A 377 22.10 -9.18 16.84
N VAL A 378 23.28 -9.16 16.21
CA VAL A 378 23.73 -8.08 15.34
C VAL A 378 22.93 -8.19 14.04
N THR A 379 22.00 -7.27 13.86
CA THR A 379 21.55 -6.94 12.50
C THR A 379 22.55 -5.91 11.98
N PRO A 380 23.05 -6.01 10.74
CA PRO A 380 23.71 -4.87 10.12
C PRO A 380 22.81 -3.63 10.24
N PRO A 381 23.38 -2.42 10.42
CA PRO A 381 22.61 -1.21 10.22
C PRO A 381 22.24 -1.15 8.73
N ASP A 382 21.02 -1.58 8.39
CA ASP A 382 20.38 -1.26 7.12
C ASP A 382 20.52 0.26 6.92
N PRO A 383 21.23 0.74 5.88
CA PRO A 383 21.47 2.17 5.69
C PRO A 383 20.18 2.97 5.51
N THR A 384 19.08 2.32 5.14
CA THR A 384 17.74 2.93 5.02
C THR A 384 16.99 2.99 6.37
N ALA A 385 17.36 2.13 7.33
CA ALA A 385 16.70 2.03 8.63
C ALA A 385 17.08 3.13 9.64
N ILE A 386 18.13 3.93 9.39
CA ILE A 386 18.56 5.04 10.27
C ILE A 386 17.42 6.05 10.52
N ASN A 387 16.51 6.23 9.56
CA ASN A 387 15.29 7.04 9.71
C ASN A 387 13.99 6.20 9.67
N GLY A 388 14.06 4.88 9.75
CA GLY A 388 12.88 4.00 9.79
C GLY A 388 11.93 4.09 8.59
N GLY A 389 12.43 4.53 7.42
CA GLY A 389 11.65 4.53 6.18
C GLY A 389 11.28 3.10 5.74
N ALA A 390 10.35 2.98 4.79
CA ALA A 390 10.12 1.69 4.17
C ALA A 390 11.41 1.19 3.48
N GLY A 391 11.76 -0.08 3.73
CA GLY A 391 12.80 -0.77 2.98
C GLY A 391 12.45 -0.87 1.49
N ASP A 392 13.38 -1.39 0.69
CA ASP A 392 13.11 -1.61 -0.72
C ASP A 392 12.05 -2.72 -0.90
N PRO A 393 10.99 -2.49 -1.70
CA PRO A 393 10.10 -3.57 -2.10
C PRO A 393 10.93 -4.51 -2.97
N MET A 394 11.14 -5.72 -2.48
CA MET A 394 11.96 -6.79 -3.07
C MET A 394 11.38 -7.30 -4.40
N GLU A 395 11.40 -6.43 -5.41
CA GLU A 395 10.96 -6.66 -6.79
C GLU A 395 12.18 -6.68 -7.73
N ALA A 396 13.10 -7.61 -7.46
CA ALA A 396 14.30 -7.89 -8.25
C ALA A 396 14.01 -8.46 -9.68
N GLN A 397 12.89 -8.07 -10.29
CA GLN A 397 12.39 -8.53 -11.60
C GLN A 397 11.73 -7.37 -12.40
N PRO A 398 12.51 -6.46 -13.00
CA PRO A 398 12.02 -5.53 -14.01
C PRO A 398 11.36 -6.29 -15.17
N GLY A 399 10.02 -6.19 -15.28
CA GLY A 399 9.25 -6.84 -16.35
C GLY A 399 8.46 -8.10 -15.96
N GLY A 400 8.39 -8.48 -14.69
CA GLY A 400 7.54 -9.59 -14.22
C GLY A 400 6.04 -9.45 -14.53
N ASP A 401 5.59 -8.23 -14.83
CA ASP A 401 4.19 -7.88 -15.13
C ASP A 401 3.96 -7.48 -16.60
N ASP A 402 4.61 -8.15 -17.56
CA ASP A 402 4.18 -8.19 -18.96
C ASP A 402 2.73 -8.70 -19.07
N GLY A 403 2.45 -9.77 -18.30
CA GLY A 403 1.33 -10.69 -18.37
C GLY A 403 0.59 -10.75 -19.71
N GLY A 404 1.30 -10.87 -20.84
CA GLY A 404 0.75 -11.13 -22.17
C GLY A 404 -0.22 -10.08 -22.76
N THR A 405 -0.62 -10.35 -24.00
CA THR A 405 -1.49 -9.47 -24.80
C THR A 405 -2.92 -9.46 -24.25
N LYS A 406 -3.51 -8.26 -24.12
CA LYS A 406 -4.94 -8.08 -23.86
C LYS A 406 -5.79 -8.84 -24.91
N PRO A 407 -6.87 -9.55 -24.52
CA PRO A 407 -7.74 -10.22 -25.48
C PRO A 407 -8.34 -9.25 -26.52
N PRO A 408 -8.37 -9.61 -27.82
CA PRO A 408 -8.90 -8.74 -28.85
C PRO A 408 -10.41 -8.54 -28.70
N THR A 409 -10.82 -7.27 -28.61
CA THR A 409 -12.17 -6.80 -28.32
C THR A 409 -12.90 -6.30 -29.57
N GLY A 410 -14.19 -5.95 -29.42
CA GLY A 410 -15.08 -5.57 -30.52
C GLY A 410 -14.99 -4.11 -30.94
N ALA A 411 -16.10 -3.57 -31.46
CA ALA A 411 -16.21 -2.13 -31.70
C ALA A 411 -16.26 -1.38 -30.37
N GLN A 412 -15.58 -0.23 -30.25
CA GLN A 412 -15.32 0.46 -28.98
C GLN A 412 -16.52 0.57 -28.00
N ASN A 413 -17.74 0.81 -28.49
CA ASN A 413 -18.96 0.86 -27.67
C ASN A 413 -19.38 -0.49 -27.02
N THR A 414 -18.84 -1.63 -27.43
CA THR A 414 -19.10 -2.95 -26.82
C THR A 414 -18.23 -3.24 -25.61
N CYS A 415 -17.35 -2.33 -25.20
CA CYS A 415 -16.58 -2.46 -23.95
C CYS A 415 -16.96 -1.43 -22.89
N ARG A 416 -18.02 -0.64 -23.12
CA ARG A 416 -18.45 0.38 -22.15
C ARG A 416 -19.00 -0.27 -20.86
N PRO A 417 -18.49 0.09 -19.67
CA PRO A 417 -19.04 -0.33 -18.38
C PRO A 417 -20.54 -0.04 -18.23
N ASP A 418 -21.27 -0.92 -17.57
CA ASP A 418 -22.73 -0.78 -17.45
C ASP A 418 -23.14 0.48 -16.66
N GLY A 419 -24.13 1.19 -17.21
CA GLY A 419 -24.58 2.49 -16.71
C GLY A 419 -23.65 3.69 -16.96
N LEU A 420 -22.38 3.50 -17.38
CA LEU A 420 -21.49 4.62 -17.71
C LEU A 420 -22.08 5.43 -18.87
N THR A 421 -22.21 6.74 -18.69
CA THR A 421 -22.87 7.61 -19.69
C THR A 421 -21.87 7.99 -20.79
N PRO A 422 -22.08 7.56 -22.05
CA PRO A 422 -21.16 7.87 -23.13
C PRO A 422 -21.27 9.33 -23.57
N THR A 423 -20.14 9.95 -23.93
CA THR A 423 -20.13 11.32 -24.45
C THR A 423 -20.81 11.40 -25.83
N PRO A 424 -21.88 12.20 -26.01
CA PRO A 424 -22.66 12.19 -27.24
C PRO A 424 -21.84 12.53 -28.50
N GLY A 425 -21.85 11.61 -29.47
CA GLY A 425 -21.16 11.76 -30.75
C GLY A 425 -19.66 11.47 -30.72
N VAL A 426 -19.10 11.01 -29.60
CA VAL A 426 -17.68 10.61 -29.47
C VAL A 426 -17.58 9.08 -29.53
N ASN A 427 -16.58 8.57 -30.24
CA ASN A 427 -16.26 7.13 -30.29
C ASN A 427 -15.15 6.82 -29.28
N THR A 428 -15.45 7.05 -28.00
CA THR A 428 -14.53 6.91 -26.87
C THR A 428 -13.91 5.51 -26.83
N PRO A 429 -12.58 5.37 -26.63
CA PRO A 429 -11.90 4.09 -26.82
C PRO A 429 -11.97 3.16 -25.59
N TYR A 430 -13.19 2.80 -25.15
CA TYR A 430 -13.39 1.96 -23.96
C TYR A 430 -12.68 0.60 -24.05
N CYS A 431 -12.61 -0.02 -25.23
CA CYS A 431 -11.98 -1.33 -25.44
C CYS A 431 -10.46 -1.34 -25.25
N ASP A 432 -9.83 -0.18 -25.07
CA ASP A 432 -8.41 -0.07 -24.70
C ASP A 432 -8.21 -0.52 -23.24
N VAL A 433 -9.13 -0.16 -22.34
CA VAL A 433 -9.08 -0.50 -20.90
C VAL A 433 -10.05 -1.62 -20.50
N TYR A 434 -11.24 -1.71 -21.09
CA TYR A 434 -12.29 -2.66 -20.67
C TYR A 434 -12.41 -3.91 -21.57
N ASP A 435 -13.04 -4.96 -21.04
CA ASP A 435 -13.46 -6.19 -21.74
C ASP A 435 -14.85 -6.03 -22.39
N SER A 436 -15.36 -7.07 -23.06
CA SER A 436 -16.67 -7.04 -23.75
C SER A 436 -17.90 -7.05 -22.83
N ASP A 437 -17.73 -7.27 -21.53
CA ASP A 437 -18.80 -7.13 -20.52
C ASP A 437 -18.71 -5.76 -19.81
N GLY A 438 -17.68 -4.95 -20.10
CA GLY A 438 -17.42 -3.67 -19.46
C GLY A 438 -16.66 -3.76 -18.12
N ARG A 439 -15.93 -4.86 -17.88
CA ARG A 439 -14.99 -4.99 -16.74
C ARG A 439 -13.60 -4.51 -17.14
N GLU A 440 -12.85 -4.01 -16.18
CA GLU A 440 -11.50 -3.51 -16.44
C GLU A 440 -10.50 -4.64 -16.64
N TRP A 441 -9.62 -4.51 -17.63
CA TRP A 441 -8.51 -5.44 -17.82
C TRP A 441 -7.31 -4.98 -16.99
N LEU A 442 -7.04 -5.71 -15.92
CA LEU A 442 -5.99 -5.42 -14.93
C LEU A 442 -4.72 -6.26 -15.16
N GLY A 443 -4.63 -6.94 -16.31
CA GLY A 443 -3.58 -7.91 -16.64
C GLY A 443 -4.10 -9.35 -16.80
N GLN A 444 -3.18 -10.30 -17.00
CA GLN A 444 -3.46 -11.73 -16.75
C GLN A 444 -3.48 -11.98 -15.23
N GLY A 445 -4.23 -12.99 -14.78
CA GLY A 445 -4.41 -13.31 -13.36
C GLY A 445 -5.37 -12.36 -12.63
N ARG A 446 -5.03 -11.07 -12.58
CA ARG A 446 -5.73 -10.06 -11.77
C ARG A 446 -7.16 -9.78 -12.27
N SER A 447 -8.15 -10.01 -11.40
CA SER A 447 -9.58 -9.73 -11.65
C SER A 447 -10.19 -8.69 -10.70
N ARG A 448 -9.40 -8.12 -9.79
CA ARG A 448 -9.81 -7.12 -8.79
C ARG A 448 -8.79 -6.01 -8.69
N ARG A 449 -9.28 -4.82 -8.40
CA ARG A 449 -8.41 -3.67 -8.12
C ARG A 449 -7.81 -3.79 -6.72
N VAL A 450 -6.54 -3.41 -6.64
CA VAL A 450 -5.86 -2.96 -5.43
C VAL A 450 -5.40 -1.54 -5.75
N ILE A 451 -5.88 -0.57 -4.99
CA ILE A 451 -5.68 0.87 -5.26
C ILE A 451 -5.00 1.50 -4.04
N GLY A 452 -3.72 1.86 -4.17
CA GLY A 452 -3.00 2.55 -3.12
C GLY A 452 -3.11 4.07 -3.25
N TYR A 453 -3.50 4.78 -2.19
CA TYR A 453 -3.18 6.19 -2.08
C TYR A 453 -1.72 6.36 -1.66
N PHE A 454 -0.97 7.10 -2.45
CA PHE A 454 0.40 7.52 -2.17
C PHE A 454 0.40 8.99 -1.73
N ASN A 455 0.74 9.23 -0.47
CA ASN A 455 0.85 10.57 0.10
C ASN A 455 2.21 11.19 -0.27
N GLY A 456 2.19 12.25 -1.06
CA GLY A 456 3.38 12.94 -1.56
C GLY A 456 4.15 13.77 -0.54
N ASP A 457 3.64 13.94 0.69
CA ASP A 457 4.32 14.76 1.69
C ASP A 457 5.33 13.97 2.54
N ARG A 458 5.33 12.63 2.45
CA ARG A 458 6.22 11.72 3.22
C ARG A 458 7.64 11.62 2.64
N THR A 459 8.23 12.78 2.48
CA THR A 459 9.50 13.03 1.78
C THR A 459 10.76 12.73 2.59
N GLY A 460 10.65 12.68 3.93
CA GLY A 460 11.77 12.65 4.87
C GLY A 460 12.57 13.95 4.99
N ALA A 461 12.14 15.04 4.33
CA ALA A 461 12.88 16.30 4.27
C ALA A 461 12.93 17.08 5.62
N ASP A 462 12.16 16.64 6.61
CA ASP A 462 12.11 17.14 7.99
C ASP A 462 12.81 16.20 9.00
N GLY A 463 13.38 15.07 8.53
CA GLY A 463 13.96 14.02 9.37
C GLY A 463 12.99 12.92 9.80
N SER A 464 11.71 13.00 9.40
CA SER A 464 10.73 11.94 9.67
C SER A 464 10.91 10.71 8.75
N PRO A 465 10.34 9.54 9.11
CA PRO A 465 10.35 8.36 8.25
C PRO A 465 9.72 8.60 6.86
N TYR A 466 10.50 8.36 5.80
CA TYR A 466 10.06 8.58 4.43
C TYR A 466 9.29 7.39 3.84
N TYR A 467 8.41 7.69 2.89
CA TYR A 467 7.79 6.71 2.00
C TYR A 467 7.76 7.28 0.58
N LEU A 468 8.76 6.90 -0.24
CA LEU A 468 8.95 7.44 -1.57
C LEU A 468 8.29 6.53 -2.63
N VAL A 469 8.22 7.00 -3.87
CA VAL A 469 7.62 6.23 -4.99
C VAL A 469 8.35 4.91 -5.26
N LYS A 470 9.64 4.81 -4.90
CA LYS A 470 10.41 3.56 -4.89
C LYS A 470 9.86 2.51 -3.92
N ASN A 471 9.16 2.93 -2.86
CA ASN A 471 8.65 2.06 -1.80
C ASN A 471 7.26 1.50 -2.08
N ILE A 472 6.60 1.88 -3.18
CA ILE A 472 5.30 1.33 -3.57
C ILE A 472 5.47 -0.16 -3.96
N PRO A 473 4.62 -1.09 -3.48
CA PRO A 473 4.66 -2.50 -3.88
C PRO A 473 4.00 -2.67 -5.27
N TRP A 474 4.71 -2.26 -6.32
CA TRP A 474 4.20 -2.09 -7.68
C TRP A 474 3.61 -3.37 -8.30
N SER A 475 4.16 -4.55 -8.02
CA SER A 475 3.61 -5.85 -8.46
C SER A 475 2.29 -6.22 -7.78
N GLN A 476 2.01 -5.67 -6.59
CA GLN A 476 0.87 -6.03 -5.76
C GLN A 476 -0.34 -5.13 -6.04
N VAL A 477 -0.10 -3.87 -6.38
CA VAL A 477 -1.15 -2.89 -6.74
C VAL A 477 -1.66 -3.07 -8.18
N THR A 478 -2.73 -2.35 -8.49
CA THR A 478 -3.25 -2.17 -9.86
C THR A 478 -3.40 -0.70 -10.23
N HIS A 479 -3.58 0.16 -9.23
CA HIS A 479 -3.73 1.60 -9.38
C HIS A 479 -2.98 2.31 -8.25
N ILE A 480 -2.47 3.50 -8.52
CA ILE A 480 -1.91 4.44 -7.55
C ILE A 480 -2.63 5.77 -7.71
N ASN A 481 -3.26 6.24 -6.64
CA ASN A 481 -3.80 7.60 -6.55
C ASN A 481 -2.74 8.46 -5.86
N TYR A 482 -2.17 9.46 -6.56
CA TYR A 482 -1.27 10.43 -5.94
C TYR A 482 -2.09 11.44 -5.13
N ALA A 483 -1.82 11.53 -3.84
CA ALA A 483 -2.40 12.48 -2.89
C ALA A 483 -1.38 13.60 -2.60
N PHE A 484 -1.68 14.88 -2.83
CA PHE A 484 -2.84 15.45 -3.52
C PHE A 484 -2.43 16.51 -4.55
N ALA A 485 -3.40 16.89 -5.38
CA ALA A 485 -3.44 18.15 -6.10
C ALA A 485 -4.63 18.99 -5.62
N GLN A 486 -4.57 20.30 -5.83
CA GLN A 486 -5.61 21.25 -5.43
C GLN A 486 -6.24 21.99 -6.62
N VAL A 487 -7.35 22.69 -6.36
CA VAL A 487 -8.06 23.52 -7.34
C VAL A 487 -7.69 24.98 -7.14
N GLU A 488 -6.62 25.41 -7.79
CA GLU A 488 -6.08 26.77 -7.70
C GLU A 488 -6.53 27.60 -8.91
N ASN A 489 -7.11 28.79 -8.71
CA ASN A 489 -7.51 29.70 -9.79
C ASN A 489 -8.44 29.08 -10.87
N ASN A 490 -9.26 28.08 -10.48
CA ASN A 490 -10.07 27.21 -11.36
C ASN A 490 -9.27 26.27 -12.28
N ARG A 491 -8.05 25.90 -11.91
CA ARG A 491 -7.23 24.89 -12.58
C ARG A 491 -6.70 23.87 -11.56
N ILE A 492 -6.30 22.69 -12.04
CA ILE A 492 -5.52 21.75 -11.22
C ILE A 492 -4.12 22.32 -10.97
N SER A 493 -3.63 22.22 -9.73
CA SER A 493 -2.32 22.70 -9.27
C SER A 493 -1.72 21.71 -8.27
N VAL A 494 -0.39 21.61 -8.22
CA VAL A 494 0.37 20.87 -7.18
C VAL A 494 1.32 21.83 -6.46
N GLY A 495 0.83 23.05 -6.20
CA GLY A 495 1.61 24.15 -5.67
C GLY A 495 2.60 24.76 -6.69
N ALA A 496 3.42 25.70 -6.21
CA ALA A 496 4.41 26.38 -7.02
C ALA A 496 5.60 25.47 -7.38
N ALA A 497 6.14 25.62 -8.59
CA ALA A 497 7.35 24.92 -9.01
C ALA A 497 8.59 25.47 -8.28
N GLY A 498 9.39 24.58 -7.71
CA GLY A 498 10.63 24.87 -6.98
C GLY A 498 11.22 23.59 -6.35
N PRO A 499 12.45 23.63 -5.83
CA PRO A 499 13.13 22.43 -5.32
C PRO A 499 12.41 21.75 -4.14
N ASN A 500 11.62 22.51 -3.37
CA ASN A 500 10.87 21.99 -2.23
C ASN A 500 9.50 21.40 -2.63
N ASN A 501 9.17 21.31 -3.93
CA ASN A 501 7.90 20.76 -4.39
C ASN A 501 8.03 19.23 -4.58
N PRO A 502 7.40 18.40 -3.73
CA PRO A 502 7.58 16.95 -3.77
C PRO A 502 7.06 16.31 -5.05
N ALA A 503 6.01 16.87 -5.66
CA ALA A 503 5.43 16.34 -6.89
C ALA A 503 6.37 16.51 -8.10
N ILE A 504 6.96 17.70 -8.30
CA ILE A 504 7.60 18.07 -9.58
C ILE A 504 9.01 18.67 -9.50
N GLY A 505 9.57 18.90 -8.31
CA GLY A 505 10.83 19.64 -8.15
C GLY A 505 11.83 19.11 -7.11
N MET A 506 11.39 18.23 -6.21
CA MET A 506 12.26 17.62 -5.19
C MET A 506 13.14 16.50 -5.78
N THR A 507 14.26 16.25 -5.14
CA THR A 507 15.18 15.14 -5.45
C THR A 507 15.66 14.51 -4.16
N TRP A 508 16.00 13.22 -4.21
CA TRP A 508 16.54 12.45 -3.08
C TRP A 508 17.93 11.90 -3.43
N PRO A 509 19.00 12.72 -3.36
CA PRO A 509 20.37 12.25 -3.60
C PRO A 509 20.76 11.16 -2.60
N GLY A 510 21.55 10.18 -3.03
CA GLY A 510 22.02 9.11 -2.16
C GLY A 510 20.97 8.07 -1.73
N ILE A 511 19.73 8.15 -2.23
CA ILE A 511 18.71 7.12 -1.98
C ILE A 511 18.56 6.24 -3.25
N PRO A 512 19.01 4.97 -3.23
CA PRO A 512 18.87 4.04 -4.37
C PRO A 512 17.43 3.92 -4.85
N GLY A 513 17.22 3.75 -6.15
CA GLY A 513 15.91 3.69 -6.80
C GLY A 513 15.18 5.05 -6.90
N ALA A 514 15.56 6.05 -6.09
CA ALA A 514 14.98 7.40 -6.11
C ALA A 514 15.69 8.37 -7.08
N GLU A 515 16.58 7.87 -7.95
CA GLU A 515 17.26 8.69 -8.96
C GLU A 515 16.26 9.20 -10.02
N MET A 516 16.39 10.47 -10.39
CA MET A 516 15.56 11.10 -11.41
C MET A 516 15.95 10.62 -12.82
N ASP A 517 14.97 10.33 -13.68
CA ASP A 517 15.19 10.23 -15.13
C ASP A 517 15.51 11.64 -15.69
N PRO A 518 16.74 11.90 -16.19
CA PRO A 518 17.14 13.21 -16.69
C PRO A 518 16.48 13.59 -18.03
N ASN A 519 15.75 12.66 -18.67
CA ASN A 519 15.03 12.91 -19.91
C ASN A 519 13.64 13.54 -19.68
N LEU A 520 13.19 13.66 -18.42
CA LEU A 520 11.90 14.26 -18.07
C LEU A 520 12.03 15.74 -17.71
N PRO A 521 11.10 16.62 -18.16
CA PRO A 521 11.14 18.06 -17.88
C PRO A 521 10.56 18.42 -16.49
N TYR A 522 10.70 17.50 -15.52
CA TYR A 522 10.24 17.62 -14.13
C TYR A 522 10.99 16.59 -13.25
N GLN A 523 11.12 16.90 -11.97
CA GLN A 523 11.71 16.04 -10.93
C GLN A 523 10.60 15.52 -10.01
N GLY A 524 10.90 15.25 -8.74
CA GLY A 524 9.93 14.84 -7.73
C GLY A 524 9.32 13.47 -7.95
N HIS A 525 8.27 13.18 -7.20
CA HIS A 525 7.51 11.95 -7.28
C HIS A 525 6.92 11.72 -8.67
N PHE A 526 6.60 12.75 -9.47
CA PHE A 526 6.08 12.56 -10.83
C PHE A 526 7.15 12.00 -11.77
N ASN A 527 8.42 12.38 -11.60
CA ASN A 527 9.53 11.77 -12.33
C ASN A 527 9.62 10.26 -11.98
N LEU A 528 9.62 9.94 -10.69
CA LEU A 528 9.67 8.54 -10.23
C LEU A 528 8.43 7.72 -10.65
N LEU A 529 7.21 8.28 -10.59
CA LEU A 529 6.01 7.61 -11.10
C LEU A 529 6.17 7.33 -12.61
N THR A 530 6.71 8.28 -13.38
CA THR A 530 6.98 8.08 -14.81
C THR A 530 8.06 7.01 -15.05
N LYS A 531 9.08 6.92 -14.19
CA LYS A 531 10.14 5.89 -14.21
C LYS A 531 9.55 4.50 -13.93
N TYR A 532 8.93 4.31 -12.77
CA TYR A 532 8.38 3.02 -12.34
C TYR A 532 7.21 2.54 -13.20
N LYS A 533 6.35 3.43 -13.75
CA LYS A 533 5.33 3.02 -14.75
C LYS A 533 5.91 2.35 -15.98
N ARG A 534 7.17 2.61 -16.37
CA ARG A 534 7.81 1.91 -17.50
C ARG A 534 8.21 0.48 -17.13
N LEU A 535 8.48 0.23 -15.84
CA LEU A 535 8.78 -1.09 -15.29
C LEU A 535 7.48 -1.90 -15.04
N HIS A 536 6.41 -1.21 -14.65
CA HIS A 536 5.10 -1.80 -14.31
C HIS A 536 3.96 -1.21 -15.18
N PRO A 537 3.96 -1.42 -16.52
CA PRO A 537 3.13 -0.70 -17.50
C PRO A 537 1.61 -0.95 -17.43
N ARG A 538 1.14 -1.64 -16.39
CA ARG A 538 -0.27 -1.89 -16.09
C ARG A 538 -0.80 -1.01 -14.97
N VAL A 539 0.06 -0.61 -14.03
CA VAL A 539 -0.35 0.11 -12.83
C VAL A 539 -0.78 1.50 -13.24
N LYS A 540 -2.06 1.79 -13.00
CA LYS A 540 -2.67 3.05 -13.42
C LYS A 540 -2.41 4.13 -12.38
N THR A 541 -1.70 5.18 -12.76
CA THR A 541 -1.50 6.35 -11.92
C THR A 541 -2.61 7.36 -12.19
N LEU A 542 -3.39 7.69 -11.18
CA LEU A 542 -4.35 8.79 -11.20
C LEU A 542 -3.84 9.91 -10.28
N ILE A 543 -4.16 11.15 -10.64
CA ILE A 543 -3.96 12.30 -9.74
C ILE A 543 -5.25 12.53 -8.96
N SER A 544 -5.21 12.40 -7.64
CA SER A 544 -6.34 12.74 -6.77
C SER A 544 -6.33 14.23 -6.45
N VAL A 545 -7.46 14.88 -6.69
CA VAL A 545 -7.61 16.33 -6.51
C VAL A 545 -8.53 16.61 -5.32
N GLY A 546 -8.02 17.25 -4.27
CA GLY A 546 -8.76 17.72 -3.09
C GLY A 546 -8.37 17.05 -1.77
N GLY A 547 -9.17 16.09 -1.33
CA GLY A 547 -9.13 15.55 0.03
C GLY A 547 -9.62 16.57 1.07
N TRP A 548 -9.56 16.20 2.35
CA TRP A 548 -10.05 17.01 3.48
C TRP A 548 -9.37 18.38 3.57
N ALA A 549 -8.07 18.47 3.24
CA ALA A 549 -7.27 19.68 3.41
C ALA A 549 -7.40 20.67 2.24
N GLU A 550 -7.48 20.20 0.98
CA GLU A 550 -7.40 21.06 -0.21
C GLU A 550 -8.72 21.22 -0.97
N SER A 551 -9.84 20.73 -0.43
CA SER A 551 -11.17 20.83 -1.06
C SER A 551 -11.69 22.27 -1.26
N ALA A 552 -11.11 23.26 -0.57
CA ALA A 552 -11.44 24.69 -0.61
C ALA A 552 -11.77 25.25 -2.01
N GLY A 553 -10.94 24.90 -3.00
CA GLY A 553 -11.06 25.42 -4.36
C GLY A 553 -12.27 24.89 -5.13
N PHE A 554 -12.73 23.67 -4.85
CA PHE A 554 -13.89 23.08 -5.54
C PHE A 554 -15.16 23.88 -5.32
N TYR A 555 -15.39 24.39 -4.11
CA TYR A 555 -16.59 25.16 -3.80
C TYR A 555 -16.77 26.36 -4.75
N ALA A 556 -15.72 27.17 -4.93
CA ALA A 556 -15.75 28.34 -5.81
C ALA A 556 -15.65 28.00 -7.31
N MET A 557 -14.86 26.98 -7.68
CA MET A 557 -14.71 26.54 -9.06
C MET A 557 -15.99 25.91 -9.61
N THR A 558 -16.71 25.13 -8.79
CA THR A 558 -17.96 24.47 -9.19
C THR A 558 -19.19 25.38 -9.06
N THR A 559 -19.21 26.30 -8.09
CA THR A 559 -20.44 27.02 -7.71
C THR A 559 -20.20 28.52 -7.48
N ASN A 560 -21.03 29.35 -8.11
CA ASN A 560 -21.04 30.80 -7.95
C ASN A 560 -21.51 31.18 -6.53
N ALA A 561 -21.14 32.37 -6.05
CA ALA A 561 -21.54 32.88 -4.73
C ALA A 561 -23.06 33.14 -4.55
N ASN A 562 -23.88 32.88 -5.58
CA ASN A 562 -25.34 32.91 -5.55
C ASN A 562 -25.99 31.51 -5.61
N GLY A 563 -25.22 30.44 -5.40
CA GLY A 563 -25.69 29.05 -5.45
C GLY A 563 -25.90 28.47 -6.86
N THR A 564 -25.66 29.23 -7.94
CA THR A 564 -25.75 28.69 -9.31
C THR A 564 -24.45 28.02 -9.75
N VAL A 565 -24.54 27.02 -10.63
CA VAL A 565 -23.37 26.28 -11.14
C VAL A 565 -22.42 27.21 -11.93
N ASN A 566 -21.14 27.20 -11.56
CA ASN A 566 -20.07 27.93 -12.24
C ASN A 566 -19.53 27.10 -13.43
N THR A 567 -20.28 27.07 -14.53
CA THR A 567 -19.91 26.31 -15.73
C THR A 567 -18.60 26.78 -16.38
N ALA A 568 -18.20 28.04 -16.17
CA ALA A 568 -16.94 28.59 -16.67
C ALA A 568 -15.73 28.11 -15.85
N GLY A 569 -15.85 28.08 -14.52
CA GLY A 569 -14.85 27.48 -13.62
C GLY A 569 -14.69 25.99 -13.90
N ILE A 570 -15.79 25.25 -13.97
CA ILE A 570 -15.81 23.82 -14.31
C ILE A 570 -15.16 23.52 -15.66
N ALA A 571 -15.44 24.32 -16.71
CA ALA A 571 -14.80 24.15 -18.01
C ALA A 571 -13.28 24.42 -17.94
N THR A 572 -12.88 25.53 -17.30
CA THR A 572 -11.46 25.90 -17.11
C THR A 572 -10.70 24.80 -16.37
N PHE A 573 -11.32 24.21 -15.35
CA PHE A 573 -10.74 23.10 -14.59
C PHE A 573 -10.64 21.84 -15.43
N ALA A 574 -11.73 21.39 -16.08
CA ALA A 574 -11.72 20.18 -16.90
C ALA A 574 -10.75 20.25 -18.09
N ASP A 575 -10.61 21.43 -18.72
CA ASP A 575 -9.61 21.68 -19.75
C ASP A 575 -8.18 21.60 -19.14
N SER A 576 -7.96 22.18 -17.95
CA SER A 576 -6.68 22.11 -17.24
C SER A 576 -6.28 20.70 -16.78
N VAL A 577 -7.25 19.84 -16.45
CA VAL A 577 -6.98 18.44 -16.10
C VAL A 577 -6.45 17.70 -17.32
N VAL A 578 -7.05 17.88 -18.50
CA VAL A 578 -6.53 17.28 -19.74
C VAL A 578 -5.10 17.76 -20.04
N ASP A 579 -4.80 19.06 -19.86
CA ASP A 579 -3.43 19.58 -19.98
C ASP A 579 -2.46 18.88 -19.00
N PHE A 580 -2.89 18.64 -17.76
CA PHE A 580 -2.08 18.05 -16.68
C PHE A 580 -1.80 16.56 -16.90
N LEU A 581 -2.82 15.76 -17.23
CA LEU A 581 -2.67 14.33 -17.52
C LEU A 581 -1.68 14.10 -18.68
N ARG A 582 -1.79 14.92 -19.74
CA ARG A 582 -0.86 14.91 -20.89
C ARG A 582 0.55 15.34 -20.53
N ARG A 583 0.71 16.31 -19.62
CA ARG A 583 2.03 16.84 -19.23
C ARG A 583 2.85 15.87 -18.38
N TYR A 584 2.19 15.10 -17.51
CA TYR A 584 2.86 14.25 -16.50
C TYR A 584 2.60 12.75 -16.67
N GLY A 585 1.85 12.32 -17.70
CA GLY A 585 1.70 10.91 -18.06
C GLY A 585 0.73 10.10 -17.16
N PHE A 586 -0.20 10.76 -16.48
CA PHE A 586 -1.25 10.11 -15.68
C PHE A 586 -2.35 9.50 -16.56
N ASP A 587 -2.86 8.32 -16.18
CA ASP A 587 -3.91 7.59 -16.92
C ASP A 587 -5.32 8.08 -16.58
N GLY A 588 -5.47 9.04 -15.67
CA GLY A 588 -6.76 9.56 -15.27
C GLY A 588 -6.71 10.54 -14.11
N VAL A 589 -7.88 11.07 -13.77
CA VAL A 589 -8.10 11.96 -12.64
C VAL A 589 -9.07 11.33 -11.65
N ASP A 590 -8.74 11.47 -10.38
CA ASP A 590 -9.63 11.16 -9.27
C ASP A 590 -10.04 12.47 -8.59
N ILE A 591 -11.33 12.63 -8.31
CA ILE A 591 -11.86 13.86 -7.70
C ILE A 591 -12.27 13.56 -6.28
N ASP A 592 -11.50 14.06 -5.31
CA ASP A 592 -11.77 13.91 -3.89
C ASP A 592 -12.30 15.25 -3.34
N PHE A 593 -13.57 15.54 -3.63
CA PHE A 593 -14.21 16.76 -3.16
C PHE A 593 -14.97 16.47 -1.87
N GLU A 594 -14.52 17.05 -0.76
CA GLU A 594 -15.04 16.82 0.60
C GLU A 594 -15.77 18.06 1.19
N TYR A 595 -17.08 18.24 1.00
CA TYR A 595 -18.04 17.39 0.28
C TYR A 595 -19.04 18.23 -0.53
N PRO A 596 -19.49 17.77 -1.73
CA PRO A 596 -20.56 18.41 -2.50
C PRO A 596 -21.95 18.11 -1.95
N THR A 597 -22.17 18.39 -0.66
CA THR A 597 -23.44 18.14 0.04
C THR A 597 -24.18 19.43 0.37
N ALA A 598 -25.51 19.37 0.38
CA ALA A 598 -26.38 20.50 0.74
C ALA A 598 -26.49 20.74 2.27
N LEU A 599 -25.85 19.91 3.10
CA LEU A 599 -25.91 19.98 4.56
C LEU A 599 -25.10 21.16 5.14
N ASP A 600 -25.59 21.71 6.26
CA ASP A 600 -24.97 22.83 6.97
C ASP A 600 -23.80 22.33 7.84
N GLN A 601 -22.71 23.11 7.93
CA GLN A 601 -21.52 22.82 8.75
C GLN A 601 -20.86 21.45 8.47
N THR A 602 -20.75 21.09 7.19
CA THR A 602 -20.06 19.89 6.70
C THR A 602 -18.91 20.23 5.76
N GLY A 603 -17.97 19.29 5.58
CA GLY A 603 -16.66 19.58 4.98
C GLY A 603 -15.75 20.35 5.93
N ASN A 604 -14.54 20.67 5.48
CA ASN A 604 -13.50 21.28 6.32
C ASN A 604 -13.98 22.59 6.98
N PRO A 605 -13.82 22.78 8.30
CA PRO A 605 -14.23 24.00 9.01
C PRO A 605 -13.59 25.29 8.48
N ASN A 606 -12.39 25.20 7.92
CA ASN A 606 -11.70 26.33 7.29
C ASN A 606 -12.40 26.78 5.99
N ASP A 607 -13.09 25.86 5.31
CA ASP A 607 -13.75 26.10 4.03
C ASP A 607 -15.18 26.61 4.16
N TRP A 608 -15.80 26.50 5.34
CA TRP A 608 -17.16 26.95 5.60
C TRP A 608 -17.48 28.38 5.09
N PRO A 609 -16.60 29.41 5.20
CA PRO A 609 -16.86 30.73 4.64
C PRO A 609 -17.09 30.73 3.11
N THR A 610 -16.49 29.77 2.40
CA THR A 610 -16.64 29.56 0.95
C THR A 610 -17.76 28.56 0.64
N ALA A 611 -17.87 27.47 1.39
CA ALA A 611 -18.82 26.39 1.20
C ALA A 611 -20.26 26.78 1.55
N GLN A 612 -20.48 27.44 2.68
CA GLN A 612 -21.82 27.68 3.24
C GLN A 612 -22.73 28.54 2.35
N PRO A 613 -22.26 29.63 1.70
CA PRO A 613 -23.06 30.37 0.73
C PRO A 613 -23.43 29.58 -0.55
N ARG A 614 -22.83 28.39 -0.72
CA ARG A 614 -22.90 27.58 -1.94
C ARG A 614 -23.55 26.22 -1.76
N ARG A 615 -23.66 25.69 -0.53
CA ARG A 615 -24.03 24.28 -0.23
C ARG A 615 -25.22 23.75 -1.04
N LEU A 616 -26.30 24.52 -1.16
CA LEU A 616 -27.50 24.13 -1.90
C LEU A 616 -27.28 23.92 -3.42
N GLY A 617 -26.25 24.55 -3.99
CA GLY A 617 -25.86 24.36 -5.39
C GLY A 617 -24.90 23.20 -5.62
N LEU A 618 -24.20 22.72 -4.57
CA LEU A 618 -23.08 21.79 -4.72
C LEU A 618 -23.46 20.44 -5.35
N PRO A 619 -24.60 19.78 -5.02
CA PRO A 619 -24.97 18.52 -5.67
C PRO A 619 -25.14 18.67 -7.19
N ALA A 620 -25.86 19.72 -7.63
CA ALA A 620 -26.06 20.01 -9.05
C ALA A 620 -24.76 20.43 -9.76
N ALA A 621 -23.88 21.14 -9.05
CA ALA A 621 -22.58 21.55 -9.56
C ALA A 621 -21.61 20.37 -9.72
N TYR A 622 -21.60 19.42 -8.78
CA TYR A 622 -20.81 18.19 -8.84
C TYR A 622 -21.22 17.28 -10.01
N VAL A 623 -22.53 17.15 -10.26
CA VAL A 623 -23.05 16.46 -11.47
C VAL A 623 -22.55 17.14 -12.75
N THR A 624 -22.45 18.46 -12.76
CA THR A 624 -21.96 19.23 -13.91
C THR A 624 -20.43 19.12 -14.08
N LEU A 625 -19.68 19.09 -12.97
CA LEU A 625 -18.23 18.84 -12.95
C LEU A 625 -17.93 17.47 -13.57
N MET A 626 -18.55 16.41 -13.05
CA MET A 626 -18.37 15.04 -13.52
C MET A 626 -18.76 14.86 -14.99
N GLN A 627 -19.86 15.49 -15.43
CA GLN A 627 -20.26 15.49 -16.84
C GLN A 627 -19.23 16.19 -17.74
N THR A 628 -18.65 17.30 -17.29
CA THR A 628 -17.71 18.10 -18.10
C THR A 628 -16.34 17.43 -18.17
N LEU A 629 -15.87 16.85 -17.06
CA LEU A 629 -14.65 16.04 -17.04
C LEU A 629 -14.77 14.86 -18.02
N ARG A 630 -15.86 14.09 -17.98
CA ARG A 630 -16.06 12.96 -18.90
C ARG A 630 -16.07 13.38 -20.37
N ASP A 631 -16.74 14.49 -20.70
CA ASP A 631 -16.76 15.05 -22.06
C ASP A 631 -15.34 15.42 -22.55
N ARG A 632 -14.50 15.99 -21.68
CA ARG A 632 -13.13 16.37 -22.03
C ARG A 632 -12.20 15.16 -22.13
N LEU A 633 -12.26 14.26 -21.16
CA LEU A 633 -11.45 13.05 -21.13
C LEU A 633 -11.77 12.12 -22.31
N ASP A 634 -13.04 12.01 -22.72
CA ASP A 634 -13.43 11.24 -23.91
C ASP A 634 -12.92 11.85 -25.22
N ARG A 635 -12.94 13.18 -25.34
CA ARG A 635 -12.43 13.90 -26.52
C ARG A 635 -10.91 13.86 -26.59
N ALA A 636 -10.23 13.98 -25.45
CA ALA A 636 -8.80 13.77 -25.33
C ALA A 636 -8.44 12.34 -25.73
N ALA A 637 -9.10 11.33 -25.17
CA ALA A 637 -8.82 9.92 -25.44
C ALA A 637 -8.91 9.52 -26.91
N VAL A 638 -9.88 10.07 -27.66
CA VAL A 638 -9.98 9.86 -29.12
C VAL A 638 -8.87 10.58 -29.90
N THR A 639 -8.37 11.70 -29.41
CA THR A 639 -7.27 12.47 -30.02
C THR A 639 -5.91 11.82 -29.75
N ASP A 640 -5.73 11.33 -28.53
CA ASP A 640 -4.43 10.89 -27.99
C ASP A 640 -4.24 9.36 -28.09
N GLN A 641 -5.29 8.64 -28.53
CA GLN A 641 -5.34 7.18 -28.64
C GLN A 641 -5.05 6.43 -27.32
N HIS A 642 -5.53 6.98 -26.20
CA HIS A 642 -5.34 6.47 -24.85
C HIS A 642 -6.58 6.75 -24.00
N TYR A 643 -7.17 5.74 -23.37
CA TYR A 643 -8.37 5.94 -22.54
C TYR A 643 -8.04 6.50 -21.15
N TYR A 644 -8.48 7.74 -20.89
CA TYR A 644 -8.36 8.37 -19.58
C TYR A 644 -9.49 7.97 -18.62
N LEU A 645 -9.10 7.56 -17.41
CA LEU A 645 -9.99 7.25 -16.29
C LEU A 645 -10.54 8.54 -15.63
N LEU A 646 -11.78 8.47 -15.15
CA LEU A 646 -12.40 9.45 -14.26
C LEU A 646 -12.98 8.74 -13.04
N THR A 647 -12.50 9.06 -11.85
CA THR A 647 -12.96 8.43 -10.60
C THR A 647 -13.29 9.48 -9.55
N SER A 648 -13.80 9.05 -8.40
CA SER A 648 -13.82 9.86 -7.18
C SER A 648 -13.66 8.98 -5.96
N ALA A 649 -13.02 9.54 -4.93
CA ALA A 649 -13.38 9.20 -3.56
C ALA A 649 -14.88 9.49 -3.33
N ALA A 650 -15.55 8.69 -2.50
CA ALA A 650 -16.95 8.89 -2.15
C ALA A 650 -17.21 8.56 -0.69
N SER A 651 -17.84 9.49 0.03
CA SER A 651 -18.22 9.32 1.44
C SER A 651 -19.13 8.11 1.65
N ALA A 652 -18.78 7.25 2.61
CA ALA A 652 -19.66 6.19 3.11
C ALA A 652 -20.69 6.69 4.14
N SER A 653 -20.53 7.91 4.67
CA SER A 653 -21.37 8.44 5.75
C SER A 653 -22.82 8.65 5.32
N GLY A 654 -23.72 7.82 5.86
CA GLY A 654 -25.18 7.95 5.69
C GLY A 654 -25.78 9.25 6.25
N TYR A 655 -24.99 10.04 6.98
CA TYR A 655 -25.29 11.46 7.25
C TYR A 655 -24.95 12.32 6.02
N LEU A 656 -23.68 12.40 5.62
CA LEU A 656 -23.22 13.30 4.55
C LEU A 656 -23.98 13.11 3.24
N VAL A 657 -24.16 11.86 2.81
CA VAL A 657 -24.81 11.54 1.53
C VAL A 657 -26.31 11.85 1.49
N ARG A 658 -26.92 12.18 2.64
CA ARG A 658 -28.32 12.66 2.72
C ARG A 658 -28.52 13.99 1.99
N GLY A 659 -27.51 14.86 1.96
CA GLY A 659 -27.52 16.12 1.21
C GLY A 659 -26.96 16.03 -0.21
N MET A 660 -26.65 14.83 -0.72
CA MET A 660 -26.01 14.61 -2.03
C MET A 660 -26.97 14.01 -3.09
N GLU A 661 -28.27 14.33 -2.96
CA GLU A 661 -29.38 13.80 -3.77
C GLU A 661 -29.36 12.26 -3.89
N ASN A 662 -29.18 11.74 -5.12
CA ASN A 662 -28.99 10.34 -5.51
C ASN A 662 -27.66 10.13 -6.25
N GLN A 663 -26.66 11.00 -6.04
CA GLN A 663 -25.30 10.88 -6.56
C GLN A 663 -25.18 10.73 -8.09
N LYS A 664 -25.88 11.57 -8.86
CA LYS A 664 -25.90 11.46 -10.34
C LYS A 664 -24.53 11.68 -11.01
N GLY A 665 -23.51 12.16 -10.29
CA GLY A 665 -22.13 12.26 -10.79
C GLY A 665 -21.51 10.90 -11.10
N LEU A 666 -21.84 9.87 -10.31
CA LEU A 666 -21.31 8.50 -10.43
C LEU A 666 -21.62 7.81 -11.77
N ARG A 667 -22.57 8.34 -12.56
CA ARG A 667 -22.88 7.83 -13.91
C ARG A 667 -21.86 8.24 -14.98
N TYR A 668 -20.92 9.11 -14.65
CA TYR A 668 -19.86 9.59 -15.54
C TYR A 668 -18.48 9.04 -15.17
N GLN A 669 -18.31 8.52 -13.97
CA GLN A 669 -17.07 7.94 -13.49
C GLN A 669 -16.91 6.50 -13.96
N ASP A 670 -15.69 6.06 -14.22
CA ASP A 670 -15.38 4.66 -14.50
C ASP A 670 -15.68 3.78 -13.27
N PHE A 671 -15.16 4.19 -12.11
CA PHE A 671 -15.46 3.61 -10.80
C PHE A 671 -15.35 4.67 -9.70
N THR A 672 -15.81 4.33 -8.49
CA THR A 672 -15.63 5.16 -7.29
C THR A 672 -14.95 4.38 -6.17
N ASN A 673 -14.11 5.08 -5.42
CA ASN A 673 -13.39 4.61 -4.25
C ASN A 673 -14.21 4.99 -3.01
N LEU A 674 -14.92 4.03 -2.44
CA LEU A 674 -15.77 4.26 -1.27
C LEU A 674 -14.88 4.43 -0.03
N MET A 675 -14.91 5.62 0.58
CA MET A 675 -14.23 5.92 1.84
C MET A 675 -15.01 5.27 2.99
N ALA A 676 -14.78 3.97 3.18
CA ALA A 676 -15.43 3.11 4.16
C ALA A 676 -14.68 3.08 5.51
N TYR A 677 -14.12 4.23 5.88
CA TYR A 677 -13.36 4.52 7.08
C TYR A 677 -13.73 5.92 7.58
N ASP A 678 -13.15 6.37 8.68
CA ASP A 678 -13.54 7.58 9.41
C ASP A 678 -15.06 7.61 9.74
N PHE A 679 -15.63 6.44 10.05
CA PHE A 679 -17.01 6.34 10.54
C PHE A 679 -17.14 6.87 11.97
N HIS A 680 -16.17 6.59 12.85
CA HIS A 680 -16.07 7.14 14.19
C HIS A 680 -14.66 7.70 14.46
N GLY A 681 -14.59 8.81 15.18
CA GLY A 681 -13.35 9.52 15.50
C GLY A 681 -13.58 10.69 16.47
N THR A 682 -12.50 11.37 16.84
CA THR A 682 -12.48 12.28 18.00
C THR A 682 -13.26 13.59 17.81
N TRP A 683 -13.82 13.81 16.62
CA TRP A 683 -14.80 14.87 16.37
C TRP A 683 -16.05 14.75 17.24
N ASN A 684 -16.40 13.55 17.71
CA ASN A 684 -17.48 13.32 18.67
C ASN A 684 -17.09 12.44 19.88
N ASP A 685 -18.04 12.26 20.80
CA ASP A 685 -17.88 11.59 22.11
C ASP A 685 -18.17 10.09 22.13
N VAL A 686 -18.41 9.46 20.98
CA VAL A 686 -18.67 8.03 20.84
C VAL A 686 -17.38 7.30 20.51
N VAL A 687 -16.99 6.33 21.33
CA VAL A 687 -15.80 5.50 21.08
C VAL A 687 -16.23 4.28 20.29
N GLY A 688 -15.68 4.08 19.09
CA GLY A 688 -16.08 2.99 18.20
C GLY A 688 -15.11 2.78 17.03
N PRO A 689 -15.37 1.78 16.18
CA PRO A 689 -14.43 1.40 15.13
C PRO A 689 -14.30 2.42 14.00
N ASN A 690 -13.11 2.50 13.39
CA ASN A 690 -12.81 3.36 12.26
C ASN A 690 -13.54 2.91 10.98
N ALA A 691 -13.53 1.60 10.69
CA ALA A 691 -14.04 0.98 9.46
C ALA A 691 -14.93 -0.28 9.70
N PRO A 692 -16.04 -0.18 10.47
CA PRO A 692 -16.90 -1.34 10.73
C PRO A 692 -17.52 -1.88 9.43
N LEU A 693 -17.35 -3.18 9.16
CA LEU A 693 -17.89 -3.84 7.97
C LEU A 693 -19.42 -3.94 8.02
N TYR A 694 -19.98 -4.18 9.20
CA TYR A 694 -21.42 -4.33 9.44
C TYR A 694 -21.90 -3.56 10.68
N ASP A 695 -23.20 -3.29 10.73
CA ASP A 695 -23.94 -2.86 11.93
C ASP A 695 -23.97 -3.96 13.01
N ASP A 696 -23.91 -3.58 14.29
CA ASP A 696 -24.16 -4.47 15.45
C ASP A 696 -25.43 -4.12 16.24
N GLY A 697 -26.11 -3.01 15.88
CA GLY A 697 -27.31 -2.53 16.55
C GLY A 697 -27.09 -1.78 17.86
N LYS A 698 -25.85 -1.38 18.20
CA LYS A 698 -25.49 -0.78 19.50
C LYS A 698 -24.85 0.61 19.42
N ASP A 699 -24.51 1.11 18.22
CA ASP A 699 -23.88 2.41 17.99
C ASP A 699 -24.59 3.57 18.73
N PRO A 700 -23.93 4.21 19.73
CA PRO A 700 -24.48 5.35 20.48
C PRO A 700 -24.71 6.63 19.66
N GLU A 701 -24.27 6.70 18.41
CA GLU A 701 -24.60 7.78 17.47
C GLU A 701 -25.92 7.52 16.71
N LEU A 702 -26.39 6.27 16.68
CA LEU A 702 -27.59 5.84 15.94
C LEU A 702 -28.77 5.41 16.85
N SER A 703 -28.72 5.67 18.16
CA SER A 703 -29.75 5.31 19.15
C SER A 703 -31.20 5.65 18.73
N ASP A 704 -31.38 6.85 18.18
CA ASP A 704 -32.68 7.38 17.80
C ASP A 704 -33.18 6.74 16.50
N LEU A 705 -32.26 6.32 15.63
CA LEU A 705 -32.59 5.54 14.44
C LEU A 705 -33.06 4.15 14.84
N TYR A 706 -32.30 3.44 15.68
CA TYR A 706 -32.62 2.06 16.07
C TYR A 706 -34.00 1.93 16.72
N THR A 707 -34.43 2.98 17.43
CA THR A 707 -35.72 3.04 18.13
C THR A 707 -36.88 3.61 17.28
N THR A 708 -36.60 4.33 16.18
CA THR A 708 -37.64 4.92 15.32
C THR A 708 -38.20 3.89 14.32
N PRO A 709 -39.49 3.51 14.40
CA PRO A 709 -40.03 2.36 13.65
C PRO A 709 -39.86 2.43 12.12
N GLU A 710 -39.98 3.61 11.52
CA GLU A 710 -39.85 3.75 10.07
C GLU A 710 -38.42 3.51 9.52
N TYR A 711 -37.39 3.58 10.36
CA TYR A 711 -36.02 3.20 9.97
C TYR A 711 -35.77 1.70 10.08
N GLN A 712 -36.68 0.95 10.72
CA GLN A 712 -36.61 -0.51 10.89
C GLN A 712 -35.33 -1.03 11.59
N GLY A 713 -34.57 -0.16 12.27
CA GLY A 713 -33.32 -0.53 12.92
C GLY A 713 -32.12 -0.67 11.98
N ILE A 714 -32.09 0.03 10.85
CA ILE A 714 -31.00 -0.07 9.86
C ILE A 714 -29.86 0.92 10.19
N GLY A 715 -28.82 0.45 10.88
CA GLY A 715 -27.61 1.22 11.14
C GLY A 715 -26.80 1.49 9.86
N TYR A 716 -26.29 2.71 9.70
CA TYR A 716 -25.69 3.19 8.44
C TYR A 716 -24.21 3.61 8.52
N PHE A 717 -23.61 3.66 9.70
CA PHE A 717 -22.16 3.82 9.85
C PHE A 717 -21.49 2.44 9.75
N ASN A 718 -21.46 1.90 8.53
CA ASN A 718 -20.78 0.65 8.19
C ASN A 718 -20.64 0.48 6.67
N THR A 719 -19.62 -0.27 6.27
CA THR A 719 -19.27 -0.57 4.88
C THR A 719 -20.41 -1.23 4.10
N ASP A 720 -21.09 -2.23 4.65
CA ASP A 720 -22.18 -2.95 3.98
C ASP A 720 -23.34 -2.03 3.58
N TRP A 721 -23.75 -1.14 4.49
CA TRP A 721 -24.76 -0.11 4.20
C TRP A 721 -24.35 0.80 3.04
N ALA A 722 -23.09 1.26 3.06
CA ALA A 722 -22.59 2.22 2.08
C ALA A 722 -22.36 1.61 0.68
N VAL A 723 -21.90 0.35 0.61
CA VAL A 723 -21.83 -0.40 -0.65
C VAL A 723 -23.23 -0.60 -1.22
N HIS A 724 -24.20 -1.02 -0.42
CA HIS A 724 -25.59 -1.15 -0.84
C HIS A 724 -26.19 0.20 -1.29
N TYR A 725 -25.90 1.30 -0.60
CA TYR A 725 -26.31 2.66 -1.01
C TYR A 725 -25.85 2.99 -2.44
N LEU A 726 -24.60 2.67 -2.81
CA LEU A 726 -24.04 2.93 -4.14
C LEU A 726 -24.61 2.03 -5.26
N ARG A 727 -25.16 0.85 -4.94
CA ARG A 727 -25.67 -0.10 -5.96
C ARG A 727 -26.83 0.44 -6.80
N GLY A 728 -27.53 1.49 -6.36
CA GLY A 728 -28.52 2.21 -7.17
C GLY A 728 -27.89 3.02 -8.33
N ALA A 729 -26.69 3.55 -8.15
CA ALA A 729 -25.98 4.36 -9.14
C ALA A 729 -25.11 3.51 -10.07
N VAL A 730 -24.33 2.58 -9.53
CA VAL A 730 -23.25 1.90 -10.26
C VAL A 730 -23.26 0.38 -10.09
N ALA A 731 -22.71 -0.35 -11.06
CA ALA A 731 -22.49 -1.80 -10.96
C ALA A 731 -21.49 -2.11 -9.83
N ALA A 732 -21.56 -3.31 -9.24
CA ALA A 732 -20.71 -3.67 -8.09
C ALA A 732 -19.21 -3.56 -8.42
N GLY A 733 -18.79 -3.99 -9.62
CA GLY A 733 -17.43 -3.87 -10.12
C GLY A 733 -16.91 -2.44 -10.34
N ARG A 734 -17.77 -1.42 -10.14
CA ARG A 734 -17.46 0.00 -10.21
C ARG A 734 -17.43 0.67 -8.82
N ILE A 735 -17.46 -0.13 -7.75
CA ILE A 735 -17.24 0.27 -6.35
C ILE A 735 -15.98 -0.44 -5.87
N ASN A 736 -14.96 0.29 -5.42
CA ASN A 736 -13.83 -0.28 -4.67
C ASN A 736 -13.99 0.14 -3.21
N ILE A 737 -13.73 -0.76 -2.26
CA ILE A 737 -14.00 -0.51 -0.84
C ILE A 737 -12.72 -0.02 -0.14
N GLY A 738 -12.79 1.11 0.53
CA GLY A 738 -11.70 1.69 1.32
C GLY A 738 -11.32 0.84 2.54
N VAL A 739 -10.03 0.80 2.85
CA VAL A 739 -9.45 0.24 4.08
C VAL A 739 -8.48 1.26 4.69
N PRO A 740 -8.54 1.52 6.00
CA PRO A 740 -7.62 2.44 6.67
C PRO A 740 -6.36 1.71 7.15
N TYR A 741 -5.18 2.10 6.68
CA TYR A 741 -3.90 1.67 7.27
C TYR A 741 -3.43 2.62 8.39
N TYR A 742 -4.40 3.14 9.13
CA TYR A 742 -4.19 4.10 10.22
C TYR A 742 -5.26 3.95 11.29
N THR A 743 -4.91 4.32 12.52
CA THR A 743 -5.81 4.28 13.67
C THR A 743 -6.65 5.55 13.84
N ARG A 744 -7.79 5.43 14.52
CA ARG A 744 -8.47 6.55 15.18
C ARG A 744 -8.67 6.19 16.65
N GLY A 745 -8.50 7.13 17.57
CA GLY A 745 -8.41 6.77 18.99
C GLY A 745 -8.67 7.86 20.02
N TRP A 746 -9.15 7.42 21.18
CA TRP A 746 -9.57 8.25 22.31
C TRP A 746 -8.85 7.81 23.57
N ARG A 747 -8.49 8.75 24.44
CA ARG A 747 -8.07 8.49 25.82
C ARG A 747 -9.21 8.79 26.81
N ASN A 748 -8.97 8.54 28.10
CA ASN A 748 -9.94 8.80 29.18
C ASN A 748 -11.33 8.15 28.96
N VAL A 749 -11.36 7.02 28.25
CA VAL A 749 -12.59 6.31 27.87
C VAL A 749 -13.30 5.73 29.10
N THR A 750 -14.63 5.92 29.15
CA THR A 750 -15.50 5.41 30.22
C THR A 750 -16.69 4.63 29.65
N GLY A 751 -17.08 3.54 30.33
CA GLY A 751 -18.08 2.61 29.81
C GLY A 751 -17.56 1.76 28.64
N GLY A 752 -18.47 1.25 27.83
CA GLY A 752 -18.18 0.33 26.73
C GLY A 752 -17.79 -1.08 27.18
N ASP A 753 -17.45 -1.93 26.22
CA ASP A 753 -16.77 -3.22 26.43
C ASP A 753 -15.35 -3.12 25.83
N ALA A 754 -14.33 -3.29 26.68
CA ALA A 754 -12.94 -2.88 26.39
C ALA A 754 -12.83 -1.51 25.67
N GLY A 755 -13.65 -0.53 26.08
CA GLY A 755 -13.74 0.81 25.50
C GLY A 755 -14.69 0.95 24.29
N MET A 756 -14.98 -0.11 23.54
CA MET A 756 -15.91 -0.07 22.39
C MET A 756 -17.33 0.29 22.85
N TRP A 757 -17.97 1.23 22.17
CA TRP A 757 -19.24 1.87 22.55
C TRP A 757 -19.22 2.53 23.95
N GLY A 758 -18.03 2.89 24.43
CA GLY A 758 -17.83 3.80 25.56
C GLY A 758 -17.97 5.27 25.14
N THR A 759 -17.66 6.16 26.07
CA THR A 759 -17.56 7.60 25.80
C THR A 759 -16.26 8.19 26.35
N SER A 760 -15.69 9.10 25.57
CA SER A 760 -14.54 9.94 25.91
C SER A 760 -14.89 11.38 25.55
N GLN A 761 -14.56 12.34 26.42
CA GLN A 761 -15.05 13.72 26.31
C GLN A 761 -14.04 14.73 26.84
N ARG A 762 -13.70 15.74 26.03
CA ARG A 762 -12.87 16.88 26.47
C ARG A 762 -13.66 18.18 26.55
N THR A 763 -12.99 19.20 27.09
CA THR A 763 -13.37 20.61 26.88
C THR A 763 -12.37 21.25 25.94
N GLY A 764 -12.71 22.41 25.36
CA GLY A 764 -11.86 23.04 24.34
C GLY A 764 -11.79 22.21 23.07
N CYS A 765 -12.94 22.02 22.41
CA CYS A 765 -13.02 21.38 21.10
C CYS A 765 -12.18 22.12 20.03
N GLU A 766 -11.79 21.43 18.98
CA GLU A 766 -11.25 22.06 17.77
C GLU A 766 -12.38 22.67 16.91
N PRO A 767 -12.07 23.62 16.00
CA PRO A 767 -13.02 24.08 14.98
C PRO A 767 -13.71 22.89 14.27
N GLY A 768 -15.01 23.01 14.01
CA GLY A 768 -15.80 21.91 13.42
C GLY A 768 -16.26 20.83 14.39
N THR A 769 -15.58 20.63 15.51
CA THR A 769 -15.94 19.60 16.50
C THR A 769 -16.79 20.19 17.62
N GLY A 770 -17.60 19.35 18.30
CA GLY A 770 -18.43 19.82 19.41
C GLY A 770 -19.77 20.50 19.03
N ILE A 771 -20.20 20.44 17.76
CA ILE A 771 -21.40 21.16 17.26
C ILE A 771 -22.71 20.50 17.71
N THR A 772 -22.90 19.23 17.32
CA THR A 772 -24.13 18.43 17.51
C THR A 772 -24.00 17.48 18.69
N ARG A 773 -22.82 16.90 18.85
CA ARG A 773 -22.36 16.10 19.99
C ARG A 773 -21.16 16.80 20.64
N ARG A 774 -20.75 16.36 21.82
CA ARG A 774 -19.48 16.83 22.45
C ARG A 774 -18.30 16.27 21.66
N CYS A 775 -17.17 16.98 21.63
CA CYS A 775 -15.93 16.46 21.06
C CYS A 775 -15.26 15.43 21.99
N GLY A 776 -14.60 14.43 21.40
CA GLY A 776 -13.89 13.38 22.13
C GLY A 776 -12.57 13.86 22.71
N ASP A 777 -12.10 13.22 23.79
CA ASP A 777 -10.72 13.39 24.25
C ASP A 777 -9.83 12.42 23.48
N GLY A 778 -9.35 12.87 22.32
CA GLY A 778 -8.47 12.07 21.47
C GLY A 778 -7.17 11.68 22.16
N ALA A 779 -6.66 10.49 21.81
CA ALA A 779 -5.39 10.02 22.33
C ALA A 779 -4.22 10.85 21.74
N VAL A 780 -3.07 10.84 22.43
CA VAL A 780 -1.95 11.79 22.28
C VAL A 780 -0.60 11.11 22.53
N GLY A 781 0.49 11.76 22.13
CA GLY A 781 1.87 11.30 22.31
C GLY A 781 2.10 9.97 21.61
N ILE A 782 2.56 8.96 22.35
CA ILE A 782 2.80 7.60 21.81
C ILE A 782 1.51 6.91 21.31
N ASP A 783 0.33 7.43 21.64
CA ASP A 783 -0.95 6.95 21.11
C ASP A 783 -1.38 7.68 19.81
N ASN A 784 -0.57 8.59 19.25
CA ASN A 784 -0.98 9.54 18.20
C ASN A 784 0.20 10.09 17.35
N ILE A 785 1.11 9.24 16.85
CA ILE A 785 2.36 9.67 16.18
C ILE A 785 2.19 10.28 14.78
N TRP A 786 0.99 10.19 14.18
CA TRP A 786 0.64 10.83 12.90
C TRP A 786 -0.41 11.92 13.16
N HIS A 787 -0.04 12.90 13.99
CA HIS A 787 -0.92 14.00 14.37
C HIS A 787 -0.73 15.25 13.51
N ASP A 788 -1.84 15.94 13.25
CA ASP A 788 -1.81 17.35 12.83
C ASP A 788 -1.44 18.27 14.00
N SER A 789 -1.15 19.54 13.70
CA SER A 789 -1.09 20.59 14.72
C SER A 789 -2.48 21.13 15.10
N SER A 790 -2.74 21.28 16.39
CA SER A 790 -3.90 22.04 16.90
C SER A 790 -3.83 23.50 16.47
N ILE A 791 -4.98 24.15 16.24
CA ILE A 791 -5.07 25.61 15.99
C ILE A 791 -4.57 26.45 17.18
N ARG A 792 -4.33 25.82 18.34
CA ARG A 792 -3.77 26.42 19.55
C ARG A 792 -2.25 26.26 19.67
N GLY A 793 -1.63 25.56 18.72
CA GLY A 793 -0.23 25.10 18.80
C GLY A 793 -0.11 23.79 19.58
N GLY A 794 0.91 23.01 19.24
CA GLY A 794 1.09 21.64 19.75
C GLY A 794 0.18 20.61 19.06
N GLU A 795 0.28 19.38 19.51
CA GLU A 795 -0.41 18.20 18.98
C GLU A 795 -1.95 18.32 18.93
N LEU A 796 -2.54 17.86 17.82
CA LEU A 796 -3.95 17.51 17.75
C LEU A 796 -4.17 16.05 18.17
N GLY A 797 -4.65 15.84 19.40
CA GLY A 797 -5.07 14.53 19.87
C GLY A 797 -6.19 13.91 19.04
N SER A 798 -5.88 12.90 18.23
CA SER A 798 -6.83 12.16 17.38
C SER A 798 -6.71 10.63 17.48
N GLY A 799 -5.71 10.13 18.23
CA GLY A 799 -5.34 8.73 18.28
C GLY A 799 -4.96 8.14 16.92
N THR A 800 -4.25 8.91 16.08
CA THR A 800 -3.88 8.55 14.71
C THR A 800 -2.42 8.13 14.63
N ASN A 801 -2.23 6.88 14.21
CA ASN A 801 -0.96 6.20 14.06
C ASN A 801 -1.01 5.35 12.78
N PRO A 802 0.13 5.04 12.16
CA PRO A 802 0.23 3.95 11.19
C PRO A 802 0.06 2.58 11.86
N MET A 803 -0.26 1.56 11.07
CA MET A 803 -0.44 0.21 11.61
C MET A 803 0.87 -0.41 12.14
N TRP A 804 2.04 -0.09 11.56
CA TRP A 804 3.32 -0.55 12.12
C TRP A 804 3.55 -0.06 13.57
N HIS A 805 3.13 1.15 13.91
CA HIS A 805 3.22 1.63 15.29
C HIS A 805 2.15 1.01 16.19
N ALA A 806 0.94 0.75 15.68
CA ALA A 806 -0.07 0.00 16.43
C ALA A 806 0.41 -1.42 16.80
N GLU A 807 1.10 -2.11 15.89
CA GLU A 807 1.72 -3.41 16.16
C GLU A 807 2.86 -3.31 17.21
N ASN A 808 3.67 -2.25 17.19
CA ASN A 808 4.67 -2.01 18.25
C ASN A 808 4.03 -1.75 19.63
N LEU A 809 2.93 -0.97 19.68
CA LEU A 809 2.15 -0.77 20.91
C LEU A 809 1.57 -2.09 21.43
N GLN A 810 1.03 -2.93 20.54
CA GLN A 810 0.51 -4.26 20.83
C GLN A 810 1.60 -5.22 21.35
N ALA A 811 2.81 -5.16 20.77
CA ALA A 811 3.98 -5.89 21.24
C ALA A 811 4.52 -5.40 22.60
N GLY A 812 4.08 -4.24 23.08
CA GLY A 812 4.58 -3.63 24.31
C GLY A 812 6.00 -3.05 24.15
N VAL A 813 6.30 -2.52 22.97
CA VAL A 813 7.62 -1.99 22.59
C VAL A 813 7.57 -0.47 22.46
N LEU A 814 8.54 0.21 23.08
CA LEU A 814 8.93 1.58 22.69
C LEU A 814 9.98 1.43 21.57
N PRO A 815 9.68 1.83 20.33
CA PRO A 815 10.54 1.57 19.17
C PRO A 815 11.71 2.56 19.08
N SER A 816 12.81 2.14 18.46
CA SER A 816 14.01 2.97 18.20
C SER A 816 13.69 4.27 17.46
N TYR A 817 12.76 4.23 16.50
CA TYR A 817 12.33 5.41 15.74
C TYR A 817 11.57 6.47 16.57
N ALA A 818 11.26 6.23 17.85
CA ALA A 818 10.41 7.11 18.66
C ALA A 818 10.85 8.58 18.63
N GLY A 819 12.16 8.86 18.74
CA GLY A 819 12.70 10.22 18.67
C GLY A 819 12.57 10.86 17.28
N ALA A 820 12.66 10.08 16.20
CA ALA A 820 12.52 10.55 14.83
C ALA A 820 11.05 10.90 14.45
N VAL A 821 10.08 10.35 15.19
CA VAL A 821 8.66 10.75 15.13
C VAL A 821 8.27 11.73 16.25
N GLY A 822 9.26 12.37 16.89
CA GLY A 822 9.06 13.49 17.80
C GLY A 822 8.71 13.14 19.26
N LEU A 823 8.75 11.87 19.66
CA LEU A 823 8.44 11.44 21.03
C LEU A 823 9.64 11.66 21.97
N ASP A 824 9.41 12.33 23.10
CA ASP A 824 10.35 12.39 24.23
C ASP A 824 9.73 11.79 25.51
N PRO A 825 9.78 10.45 25.67
CA PRO A 825 9.31 9.79 26.89
C PRO A 825 10.14 10.12 28.14
N ASN A 826 11.23 10.91 28.06
CA ASN A 826 11.94 11.40 29.23
C ASN A 826 11.28 12.66 29.79
N SER A 827 10.96 13.67 28.96
CA SER A 827 10.34 14.90 29.44
C SER A 827 8.81 14.86 29.45
N ASP A 828 8.16 14.28 28.42
CA ASP A 828 6.71 14.09 28.40
C ASP A 828 6.28 12.77 29.08
N ALA A 829 5.02 12.69 29.47
CA ALA A 829 4.39 11.54 30.09
C ALA A 829 3.33 10.86 29.19
N ASP A 830 2.71 11.57 28.24
CA ASP A 830 1.80 10.97 27.26
C ASP A 830 2.59 10.13 26.21
N ASP A 831 3.87 10.47 25.97
CA ASP A 831 4.84 9.74 25.15
C ASP A 831 5.35 8.42 25.77
N ARG A 832 5.08 8.17 27.05
CA ARG A 832 5.58 6.97 27.74
C ARG A 832 4.69 5.78 27.44
N LEU A 833 5.27 4.72 26.89
CA LEU A 833 4.64 3.40 26.84
C LEU A 833 4.26 2.95 28.27
N THR A 834 2.96 2.99 28.57
CA THR A 834 2.45 2.84 29.95
C THR A 834 1.25 1.89 29.95
N GLY A 835 1.37 0.77 30.67
CA GLY A 835 0.36 -0.29 30.66
C GLY A 835 0.58 -1.28 29.51
N THR A 836 -0.51 -1.85 29.01
CA THR A 836 -0.51 -2.89 27.95
C THR A 836 -1.66 -2.63 26.99
N TYR A 837 -1.42 -2.79 25.69
CA TYR A 837 -2.42 -2.60 24.63
C TYR A 837 -2.99 -3.97 24.25
N GLU A 838 -4.11 -4.35 24.88
CA GLU A 838 -4.76 -5.64 24.63
C GLU A 838 -5.54 -5.61 23.32
N ARG A 839 -5.28 -6.56 22.42
CA ARG A 839 -6.02 -6.68 21.15
C ARG A 839 -7.39 -7.31 21.38
N HIS A 840 -8.41 -6.61 20.95
CA HIS A 840 -9.80 -7.08 20.94
C HIS A 840 -10.35 -7.15 19.50
N TRP A 841 -11.41 -7.92 19.35
CA TRP A 841 -12.07 -8.20 18.08
C TRP A 841 -13.56 -8.39 18.29
N ASP A 842 -14.40 -7.66 17.55
CA ASP A 842 -15.84 -7.90 17.52
C ASP A 842 -16.21 -8.74 16.29
N PRO A 843 -16.70 -9.99 16.48
CA PRO A 843 -17.13 -10.84 15.38
C PRO A 843 -18.41 -10.34 14.68
N THR A 844 -19.06 -9.28 15.15
CA THR A 844 -20.26 -8.68 14.56
C THR A 844 -19.88 -7.66 13.47
N THR A 845 -19.27 -6.54 13.88
CA THR A 845 -18.78 -5.46 13.00
C THR A 845 -17.57 -5.88 12.15
N LYS A 846 -16.83 -6.93 12.55
CA LYS A 846 -15.54 -7.36 11.98
C LYS A 846 -14.38 -6.38 12.19
N SER A 847 -14.44 -5.63 13.29
CA SER A 847 -13.42 -4.63 13.65
C SER A 847 -12.46 -5.14 14.71
N ALA A 848 -11.21 -4.72 14.62
CA ALA A 848 -10.18 -4.91 15.65
C ALA A 848 -9.90 -3.58 16.38
N TRP A 849 -9.43 -3.65 17.63
CA TRP A 849 -8.94 -2.49 18.37
C TRP A 849 -7.92 -2.86 19.44
N LEU A 850 -7.11 -1.89 19.85
CA LEU A 850 -6.27 -1.96 21.02
C LEU A 850 -6.94 -1.26 22.19
N TRP A 851 -6.97 -1.90 23.35
CA TRP A 851 -7.44 -1.32 24.61
C TRP A 851 -6.31 -1.26 25.62
N ASN A 852 -5.94 -0.04 26.03
CA ASN A 852 -5.04 0.17 27.14
C ASN A 852 -5.85 0.44 28.43
N ALA A 853 -6.05 -0.63 29.20
CA ALA A 853 -6.82 -0.58 30.45
C ALA A 853 -6.21 0.35 31.52
N THR A 854 -4.94 0.75 31.40
CA THR A 854 -4.26 1.69 32.31
C THR A 854 -4.49 3.14 31.89
N LYS A 855 -4.14 3.50 30.64
CA LYS A 855 -4.34 4.86 30.08
C LYS A 855 -5.82 5.20 29.83
N LYS A 856 -6.69 4.17 29.77
CA LYS A 856 -8.05 4.24 29.19
C LYS A 856 -8.02 4.72 27.74
N THR A 857 -7.03 4.26 26.99
CA THR A 857 -6.91 4.50 25.54
C THR A 857 -7.61 3.38 24.77
N TYR A 858 -8.46 3.77 23.82
CA TYR A 858 -8.98 2.91 22.75
C TYR A 858 -8.37 3.40 21.43
N LEU A 859 -7.71 2.51 20.69
CA LEU A 859 -7.29 2.75 19.30
C LEU A 859 -8.00 1.73 18.40
N SER A 860 -8.86 2.18 17.49
CA SER A 860 -9.34 1.29 16.42
C SER A 860 -8.17 0.97 15.51
N ILE A 861 -7.98 -0.31 15.17
CA ILE A 861 -6.91 -0.77 14.28
C ILE A 861 -7.51 -1.52 13.09
N GLU A 862 -6.69 -1.79 12.08
CA GLU A 862 -7.06 -2.60 10.93
C GLU A 862 -5.92 -3.57 10.61
N ASP A 863 -6.18 -4.87 10.72
CA ASP A 863 -5.14 -5.91 10.72
C ASP A 863 -5.50 -7.07 9.80
N GLU A 864 -4.62 -8.08 9.74
CA GLU A 864 -4.79 -9.32 8.98
C GLU A 864 -6.20 -9.92 9.06
N GLN A 865 -6.87 -9.85 10.21
CA GLN A 865 -8.17 -10.47 10.46
C GLN A 865 -9.35 -9.62 9.95
N SER A 866 -9.28 -8.29 10.07
CA SER A 866 -10.31 -7.39 9.53
C SER A 866 -10.16 -7.22 8.02
N VAL A 867 -8.92 -7.07 7.53
CA VAL A 867 -8.59 -7.15 6.10
C VAL A 867 -9.07 -8.47 5.50
N ASP A 868 -8.95 -9.59 6.22
CA ASP A 868 -9.47 -10.88 5.73
C ASP A 868 -10.98 -10.90 5.55
N ALA A 869 -11.73 -10.32 6.50
CA ALA A 869 -13.18 -10.19 6.43
C ALA A 869 -13.63 -9.23 5.31
N LEU A 870 -12.89 -8.12 5.12
CA LEU A 870 -13.12 -7.14 4.07
C LEU A 870 -12.92 -7.75 2.67
N VAL A 871 -11.82 -8.46 2.45
CA VAL A 871 -11.50 -9.12 1.18
C VAL A 871 -12.53 -10.18 0.81
N ASP A 872 -13.05 -10.94 1.78
CA ASP A 872 -14.12 -11.90 1.53
C ASP A 872 -15.48 -11.23 1.29
N TYR A 873 -15.75 -10.05 1.86
CA TYR A 873 -16.89 -9.22 1.48
C TYR A 873 -16.76 -8.65 0.07
N VAL A 874 -15.56 -8.19 -0.36
CA VAL A 874 -15.29 -7.74 -1.74
C VAL A 874 -15.59 -8.85 -2.76
N LYS A 875 -15.26 -10.11 -2.44
CA LYS A 875 -15.62 -11.28 -3.25
C LYS A 875 -17.14 -11.50 -3.26
N ALA A 876 -17.78 -11.55 -2.08
CA ALA A 876 -19.19 -11.90 -1.92
C ALA A 876 -20.17 -10.86 -2.50
N SER A 877 -19.86 -9.57 -2.35
CA SER A 877 -20.63 -8.45 -2.90
C SER A 877 -20.45 -8.26 -4.41
N GLY A 878 -19.40 -8.87 -5.00
CA GLY A 878 -19.00 -8.64 -6.38
C GLY A 878 -18.37 -7.27 -6.62
N ALA A 879 -17.88 -6.59 -5.57
CA ALA A 879 -17.21 -5.30 -5.64
C ALA A 879 -15.98 -5.33 -6.57
N GLY A 880 -15.54 -4.15 -7.05
CA GLY A 880 -14.44 -3.99 -8.00
C GLY A 880 -13.06 -4.27 -7.41
N GLY A 881 -12.88 -4.11 -6.10
CA GLY A 881 -11.59 -4.27 -5.43
C GLY A 881 -11.52 -3.58 -4.08
N VAL A 882 -10.30 -3.43 -3.56
CA VAL A 882 -9.97 -2.67 -2.35
C VAL A 882 -9.24 -1.38 -2.73
N MET A 883 -9.48 -0.31 -1.98
CA MET A 883 -8.73 0.94 -1.99
C MET A 883 -8.12 1.16 -0.59
N ILE A 884 -6.90 1.67 -0.52
CA ILE A 884 -6.09 1.79 0.69
C ILE A 884 -5.79 3.27 0.94
N TRP A 885 -6.15 3.78 2.12
CA TRP A 885 -5.61 5.03 2.66
C TRP A 885 -4.78 4.73 3.90
N GLU A 886 -3.46 4.90 3.93
CA GLU A 886 -2.53 5.21 2.83
C GLU A 886 -1.36 4.22 2.86
N LEU A 887 -0.64 4.07 1.74
CA LEU A 887 0.32 2.97 1.56
C LEU A 887 1.44 2.91 2.61
N SER A 888 1.90 4.06 3.11
CA SER A 888 2.95 4.15 4.14
C SER A 888 2.50 3.71 5.53
N GLY A 889 1.20 3.42 5.72
CA GLY A 889 0.65 2.92 6.97
C GLY A 889 0.76 1.40 7.12
N ASP A 890 0.94 0.68 6.00
CA ASP A 890 1.15 -0.77 5.97
C ASP A 890 2.48 -1.16 6.63
N TYR A 891 2.57 -2.37 7.15
CA TYR A 891 3.65 -2.82 8.02
C TYR A 891 4.36 -4.07 7.51
N ASP A 892 5.59 -4.28 7.93
CA ASP A 892 6.17 -5.62 8.08
C ASP A 892 6.83 -5.69 9.47
N CYS A 893 6.74 -6.86 10.11
CA CYS A 893 7.22 -7.08 11.48
C CYS A 893 8.28 -8.20 11.52
N PRO A 894 9.38 -8.05 12.28
CA PRO A 894 10.32 -9.14 12.49
C PRO A 894 9.71 -10.25 13.36
N ALA A 895 10.26 -11.47 13.25
CA ALA A 895 9.78 -12.66 13.98
C ALA A 895 9.87 -12.55 15.52
N THR A 896 10.54 -11.51 16.04
CA THR A 896 10.44 -11.05 17.43
C THR A 896 10.62 -9.54 17.42
N VAL A 897 9.58 -8.81 17.83
CA VAL A 897 9.59 -7.35 17.88
C VAL A 897 10.33 -6.88 19.13
N THR A 898 11.31 -6.00 18.98
CA THR A 898 12.08 -5.37 20.07
C THR A 898 12.22 -3.88 19.83
N ALA A 899 12.78 -3.14 20.80
CA ALA A 899 13.03 -1.69 20.62
C ALA A 899 13.93 -1.42 19.39
N ASP A 900 15.01 -2.20 19.25
CA ASP A 900 15.99 -2.05 18.17
C ASP A 900 15.55 -2.72 16.86
N ARG A 901 14.57 -3.64 16.93
CA ARG A 901 13.95 -4.32 15.78
C ARG A 901 12.42 -4.20 15.88
N PRO A 902 11.87 -2.99 15.68
CA PRO A 902 10.42 -2.76 15.71
C PRO A 902 9.76 -3.23 14.40
N CYS A 903 8.43 -3.30 14.39
CA CYS A 903 7.67 -3.25 13.13
C CYS A 903 7.88 -1.88 12.48
N THR A 904 8.00 -1.85 11.15
CA THR A 904 8.25 -0.63 10.36
C THR A 904 7.35 -0.60 9.13
N MET A 905 7.42 0.46 8.32
CA MET A 905 6.69 0.53 7.05
C MET A 905 7.02 -0.68 6.16
N GLY A 906 5.99 -1.38 5.69
CA GLY A 906 6.14 -2.60 4.89
C GLY A 906 4.89 -2.92 4.08
N TYR A 907 4.62 -4.20 3.86
CA TYR A 907 3.65 -4.65 2.84
C TYR A 907 2.71 -5.76 3.29
N THR A 908 2.64 -6.13 4.57
CA THR A 908 1.85 -7.28 5.06
C THR A 908 0.38 -7.22 4.64
N LEU A 909 -0.29 -6.09 4.81
CA LEU A 909 -1.71 -5.97 4.48
C LEU A 909 -1.94 -5.86 2.97
N THR A 910 -1.08 -5.16 2.23
CA THR A 910 -1.17 -5.02 0.76
C THR A 910 -0.93 -6.36 0.07
N ARG A 911 0.11 -7.09 0.51
CA ARG A 911 0.47 -8.44 0.06
C ARG A 911 -0.68 -9.40 0.32
N ARG A 912 -1.27 -9.36 1.53
CA ARG A 912 -2.45 -10.16 1.89
C ARG A 912 -3.67 -9.86 1.03
N ILE A 913 -3.96 -8.58 0.76
CA ILE A 913 -5.03 -8.17 -0.15
C ILE A 913 -4.78 -8.72 -1.56
N HIS A 914 -3.55 -8.60 -2.07
CA HIS A 914 -3.17 -9.11 -3.38
C HIS A 914 -3.37 -10.63 -3.48
N ASP A 915 -2.69 -11.39 -2.61
CA ASP A 915 -2.68 -12.85 -2.61
C ASP A 915 -4.09 -13.44 -2.45
N ARG A 916 -4.94 -12.81 -1.61
CA ARG A 916 -6.31 -13.27 -1.40
C ARG A 916 -7.29 -12.77 -2.45
N LEU A 917 -6.91 -11.86 -3.35
CA LEU A 917 -7.70 -11.43 -4.51
C LEU A 917 -7.22 -12.09 -5.83
N ASP A 918 -6.04 -12.71 -5.87
CA ASP A 918 -5.64 -13.54 -7.01
C ASP A 918 -6.62 -14.71 -7.25
N GLY A 919 -6.79 -15.09 -8.51
CA GLY A 919 -7.74 -16.12 -8.94
C GLY A 919 -9.21 -15.82 -8.65
N ALA A 920 -9.57 -14.67 -8.07
CA ALA A 920 -10.93 -14.36 -7.68
C ALA A 920 -11.89 -14.32 -8.89
N ALA A 921 -13.13 -14.78 -8.71
CA ALA A 921 -14.15 -14.73 -9.75
C ALA A 921 -14.45 -13.27 -10.16
N ALA A 922 -14.57 -13.01 -11.47
CA ALA A 922 -14.68 -11.65 -12.04
C ALA A 922 -15.78 -10.76 -11.40
N PRO A 923 -15.61 -9.43 -11.37
CA PRO A 923 -16.49 -8.52 -10.62
C PRO A 923 -17.87 -8.34 -11.27
N GLY A 924 -18.83 -7.89 -10.46
CA GLY A 924 -20.23 -7.71 -10.84
C GLY A 924 -20.40 -6.61 -11.89
N ALA A 925 -20.65 -7.00 -13.14
CA ALA A 925 -20.60 -6.11 -14.29
C ALA A 925 -21.89 -5.33 -14.56
N SER A 926 -23.03 -5.68 -13.93
CA SER A 926 -24.32 -5.05 -14.24
C SER A 926 -24.97 -4.32 -13.05
N ARG A 927 -25.66 -3.22 -13.36
CA ARG A 927 -26.50 -2.49 -12.40
C ARG A 927 -27.72 -3.31 -11.95
N SER A 928 -28.05 -4.39 -12.66
CA SER A 928 -29.11 -5.33 -12.31
C SER A 928 -28.67 -6.49 -11.39
N ASP A 929 -27.38 -6.65 -11.11
CA ASP A 929 -26.89 -7.77 -10.29
C ASP A 929 -27.44 -7.65 -8.85
N GLY A 930 -28.16 -8.67 -8.38
CA GLY A 930 -28.89 -8.64 -7.10
C GLY A 930 -30.35 -8.14 -7.18
N SER A 931 -30.84 -7.77 -8.37
CA SER A 931 -32.27 -7.47 -8.58
C SER A 931 -33.12 -8.74 -8.75
N THR A 932 -34.39 -8.65 -8.34
CA THR A 932 -35.42 -9.66 -8.63
C THR A 932 -35.99 -9.55 -10.05
N VAL A 933 -35.67 -8.48 -10.80
CA VAL A 933 -36.19 -8.21 -12.15
C VAL A 933 -35.04 -7.82 -13.09
N LYS A 934 -34.76 -8.65 -14.10
CA LYS A 934 -33.86 -8.25 -15.19
C LYS A 934 -34.59 -7.30 -16.16
N PRO A 935 -34.14 -6.04 -16.33
CA PRO A 935 -34.76 -5.10 -17.26
C PRO A 935 -34.60 -5.58 -18.72
N PRO A 936 -35.57 -5.34 -19.62
CA PRO A 936 -35.46 -5.69 -21.02
C PRO A 936 -34.43 -4.81 -21.75
N SER A 937 -33.60 -5.42 -22.61
CA SER A 937 -32.68 -4.71 -23.50
C SER A 937 -33.37 -3.86 -24.58
N THR A 938 -34.71 -3.93 -24.68
CA THR A 938 -35.52 -3.01 -25.47
C THR A 938 -35.77 -1.73 -24.68
N THR A 939 -35.02 -0.68 -25.00
CA THR A 939 -35.19 0.63 -24.38
C THR A 939 -36.18 1.51 -25.17
N ALA A 940 -36.58 2.61 -24.55
CA ALA A 940 -37.26 3.73 -25.20
C ALA A 940 -36.59 5.04 -24.78
N ASN A 941 -36.66 6.08 -25.63
CA ASN A 941 -36.05 7.38 -25.35
C ASN A 941 -36.81 8.14 -24.25
N LEU A 942 -36.57 7.73 -23.01
CA LEU A 942 -37.21 8.17 -21.78
C LEU A 942 -36.13 8.40 -20.73
N THR A 943 -36.44 9.27 -19.77
CA THR A 943 -35.70 9.40 -18.52
C THR A 943 -36.64 9.11 -17.37
N VAL A 944 -36.20 8.32 -16.39
CA VAL A 944 -36.83 8.22 -15.07
C VAL A 944 -35.73 8.47 -14.05
N ASP A 945 -35.97 9.41 -13.13
CA ASP A 945 -34.97 9.92 -12.20
C ASP A 945 -35.66 10.46 -10.94
N LEU A 946 -34.95 10.52 -9.81
CA LEU A 946 -35.38 11.27 -8.63
C LEU A 946 -34.90 12.73 -8.76
N VAL A 947 -35.81 13.68 -8.58
CA VAL A 947 -35.55 15.12 -8.71
C VAL A 947 -36.30 15.90 -7.63
N GLN A 948 -36.06 17.21 -7.53
CA GLN A 948 -36.74 18.09 -6.57
C GLN A 948 -36.59 17.58 -5.13
N TYR A 949 -35.35 17.27 -4.77
CA TYR A 949 -34.93 17.14 -3.38
C TYR A 949 -35.22 18.43 -2.61
N LYS A 950 -35.19 18.35 -1.29
CA LYS A 950 -35.50 19.47 -0.40
C LYS A 950 -34.24 19.99 0.28
N ASP A 951 -34.07 21.30 0.21
CA ASP A 951 -32.87 22.02 0.65
C ASP A 951 -32.82 22.25 2.17
N GLY A 952 -33.94 22.09 2.86
CA GLY A 952 -34.05 22.25 4.31
C GLY A 952 -33.72 20.95 5.04
N LEU A 953 -32.84 21.01 6.05
CA LEU A 953 -32.39 19.84 6.81
C LEU A 953 -33.56 18.97 7.33
N ALA A 954 -34.62 19.60 7.87
CA ALA A 954 -35.80 18.89 8.37
C ALA A 954 -36.59 18.15 7.26
N ASP A 955 -36.58 18.64 6.03
CA ASP A 955 -37.26 18.00 4.90
C ASP A 955 -36.51 16.78 4.34
N LEU A 956 -35.31 16.49 4.85
CA LEU A 956 -34.52 15.29 4.56
C LEU A 956 -34.78 14.12 5.55
N TYR A 957 -35.66 14.32 6.54
CA TYR A 957 -36.03 13.32 7.55
C TYR A 957 -37.56 13.21 7.67
N PRO A 958 -38.25 12.35 6.88
CA PRO A 958 -37.72 11.45 5.84
C PRO A 958 -37.28 12.20 4.58
N MET A 959 -36.52 11.52 3.72
CA MET A 959 -36.17 12.02 2.39
C MET A 959 -37.43 12.27 1.56
N GLN A 960 -37.53 13.47 0.98
CA GLN A 960 -38.64 13.89 0.13
C GLN A 960 -38.12 14.25 -1.27
N SER A 961 -38.67 13.61 -2.29
CA SER A 961 -38.29 13.84 -3.70
C SER A 961 -39.43 13.47 -4.65
N VAL A 962 -39.20 13.64 -5.95
CA VAL A 962 -40.15 13.40 -7.03
C VAL A 962 -39.56 12.42 -8.02
N VAL A 963 -40.25 11.31 -8.28
CA VAL A 963 -39.94 10.45 -9.42
C VAL A 963 -40.46 11.16 -10.68
N ARG A 964 -39.55 11.63 -11.53
CA ARG A 964 -39.88 12.33 -12.78
C ARG A 964 -39.70 11.40 -13.97
N ILE A 965 -40.79 11.13 -14.69
CA ILE A 965 -40.77 10.47 -16.01
C ILE A 965 -40.72 11.56 -17.08
N THR A 966 -39.66 11.63 -17.89
CA THR A 966 -39.54 12.57 -19.02
C THR A 966 -39.64 11.83 -20.35
N ASN A 967 -40.51 12.28 -21.25
CA ASN A 967 -40.79 11.62 -22.52
C ASN A 967 -40.08 12.29 -23.72
N ASN A 968 -39.04 11.65 -24.23
CA ASN A 968 -38.26 12.09 -25.39
C ASN A 968 -38.49 11.19 -26.64
N THR A 969 -39.55 10.39 -26.67
CA THR A 969 -39.82 9.40 -27.74
C THR A 969 -40.37 9.97 -29.04
N GLY A 970 -40.78 11.24 -29.04
CA GLY A 970 -41.43 11.90 -30.18
C GLY A 970 -42.93 11.64 -30.32
N VAL A 971 -43.51 10.74 -29.51
CA VAL A 971 -44.96 10.48 -29.44
C VAL A 971 -45.48 10.71 -28.01
N THR A 972 -46.77 10.99 -27.83
CA THR A 972 -47.40 10.91 -26.51
C THR A 972 -47.37 9.46 -26.02
N ILE A 973 -47.10 9.23 -24.73
CA ILE A 973 -47.16 7.91 -24.08
C ILE A 973 -48.15 7.93 -22.92
N GLY A 974 -48.49 6.75 -22.39
CA GLY A 974 -49.47 6.59 -21.32
C GLY A 974 -50.93 6.69 -21.81
N GLY A 975 -51.87 6.73 -20.88
CA GLY A 975 -53.30 6.55 -21.17
C GLY A 975 -53.65 5.10 -21.57
N GLY A 976 -54.89 4.69 -21.32
CA GLY A 976 -55.28 3.28 -21.31
C GLY A 976 -54.98 2.58 -19.98
N LYS A 977 -55.28 1.29 -19.89
CA LYS A 977 -55.08 0.47 -18.68
C LYS A 977 -53.69 -0.16 -18.64
N GLY A 978 -53.22 -0.49 -17.43
CA GLY A 978 -52.03 -1.33 -17.24
C GLY A 978 -50.72 -0.66 -17.61
N ASN A 979 -50.66 0.67 -17.56
CA ASN A 979 -49.40 1.41 -17.66
C ASN A 979 -48.76 1.45 -16.26
N VAL A 980 -47.71 0.68 -16.06
CA VAL A 980 -47.06 0.50 -14.74
C VAL A 980 -45.62 1.00 -14.82
N LEU A 981 -45.24 1.87 -13.88
CA LEU A 981 -43.84 2.18 -13.61
C LEU A 981 -43.37 1.29 -12.45
N SER A 982 -42.23 0.64 -12.63
CA SER A 982 -41.52 -0.07 -11.57
C SER A 982 -40.03 0.22 -11.63
N PHE A 983 -39.38 0.31 -10.48
CA PHE A 983 -37.93 0.48 -10.35
C PHE A 983 -37.44 -0.11 -9.03
N ASP A 984 -36.13 -0.29 -8.91
CA ASP A 984 -35.47 -0.68 -7.67
C ASP A 984 -34.97 0.55 -6.91
N LEU A 985 -35.09 0.49 -5.58
CA LEU A 985 -34.30 1.30 -4.65
C LEU A 985 -33.32 0.38 -3.90
N PRO A 986 -32.07 0.80 -3.63
CA PRO A 986 -31.16 0.05 -2.78
C PRO A 986 -31.74 -0.16 -1.38
N THR A 987 -31.37 -1.26 -0.74
CA THR A 987 -31.78 -1.61 0.63
C THR A 987 -31.08 -0.79 1.73
N SER A 988 -30.32 0.23 1.35
CA SER A 988 -29.85 1.28 2.26
C SER A 988 -31.00 2.05 2.93
N THR A 989 -32.21 2.05 2.32
CA THR A 989 -33.45 2.47 2.99
C THR A 989 -34.26 1.29 3.49
N SER A 990 -35.08 1.54 4.52
CA SER A 990 -36.07 0.60 5.02
C SER A 990 -37.12 0.23 3.97
N ALA A 991 -37.81 -0.89 4.19
CA ALA A 991 -38.86 -1.41 3.32
C ALA A 991 -40.19 -0.61 3.38
N LEU A 992 -40.10 0.72 3.37
CA LEU A 992 -41.22 1.64 3.58
C LEU A 992 -41.10 2.87 2.67
N VAL A 993 -42.09 3.01 1.78
CA VAL A 993 -42.30 4.24 0.99
C VAL A 993 -43.67 4.83 1.30
N LYS A 994 -43.76 6.16 1.29
CA LYS A 994 -45.01 6.93 1.36
C LYS A 994 -45.10 7.85 0.13
N ASP A 995 -46.30 8.25 -0.27
CA ASP A 995 -46.51 9.18 -1.38
C ASP A 995 -46.52 10.66 -0.93
N GLY A 996 -46.91 11.57 -1.85
CA GLY A 996 -47.08 12.99 -1.56
C GLY A 996 -48.00 13.26 -0.35
N ASN A 997 -49.06 12.47 -0.19
CA ASN A 997 -50.06 12.58 0.87
C ASN A 997 -49.68 11.82 2.15
N TRP A 998 -48.43 11.33 2.25
CA TRP A 998 -47.93 10.52 3.36
C TRP A 998 -48.61 9.13 3.50
N GLN A 999 -49.31 8.67 2.46
CA GLN A 999 -49.99 7.38 2.47
C GLN A 999 -49.06 6.26 1.95
N THR A 1000 -49.20 5.06 2.52
CA THR A 1000 -48.61 3.82 1.98
C THR A 1000 -49.67 3.09 1.15
N ALA A 1001 -49.31 2.09 0.34
CA ALA A 1001 -50.29 1.26 -0.36
C ALA A 1001 -51.39 0.68 0.57
N ALA A 1002 -51.04 0.33 1.81
CA ALA A 1002 -51.99 -0.19 2.81
C ALA A 1002 -52.98 0.88 3.31
N THR A 1003 -52.66 2.17 3.20
CA THR A 1003 -53.55 3.30 3.52
C THR A 1003 -54.08 4.02 2.28
N GLY A 1004 -53.98 3.41 1.09
CA GLY A 1004 -54.52 3.92 -0.18
C GLY A 1004 -53.55 4.76 -1.03
N GLY A 1005 -52.30 4.90 -0.60
CA GLY A 1005 -51.27 5.68 -1.28
C GLY A 1005 -50.77 5.06 -2.60
N ALA A 1006 -50.19 5.91 -3.45
CA ALA A 1006 -49.90 5.57 -4.85
C ALA A 1006 -48.76 4.56 -5.09
N TRP A 1007 -47.88 4.34 -4.10
CA TRP A 1007 -46.68 3.48 -4.24
C TRP A 1007 -46.84 2.14 -3.54
N THR A 1008 -46.67 1.04 -4.28
CA THR A 1008 -46.44 -0.30 -3.73
C THR A 1008 -44.95 -0.58 -3.62
N LEU A 1009 -44.56 -1.39 -2.64
CA LEU A 1009 -43.18 -1.86 -2.45
C LEU A 1009 -43.19 -3.36 -2.17
N THR A 1010 -42.34 -4.10 -2.89
CA THR A 1010 -42.01 -5.49 -2.60
C THR A 1010 -40.61 -5.52 -1.97
N ALA A 1011 -40.55 -6.04 -0.75
CA ALA A 1011 -39.36 -5.95 0.09
C ALA A 1011 -38.35 -7.06 -0.24
N GLY A 1012 -37.09 -6.69 -0.54
CA GLY A 1012 -35.98 -7.65 -0.58
C GLY A 1012 -35.51 -8.09 0.82
N ARG A 1013 -35.63 -7.18 1.80
CA ARG A 1013 -35.35 -7.40 3.23
C ARG A 1013 -36.34 -6.59 4.10
N SER A 1014 -36.36 -6.81 5.40
CA SER A 1014 -37.07 -5.96 6.37
C SER A 1014 -36.52 -6.14 7.78
N GLY A 1015 -36.46 -5.08 8.58
CA GLY A 1015 -35.88 -5.11 9.93
C GLY A 1015 -34.40 -4.69 9.98
N PRO A 1016 -33.72 -4.88 11.12
CA PRO A 1016 -32.36 -4.38 11.34
C PRO A 1016 -31.33 -5.10 10.47
N ASN A 1017 -30.16 -4.49 10.24
CA ASN A 1017 -28.98 -5.13 9.63
C ASN A 1017 -27.95 -5.62 10.66
N ALA A 1018 -28.09 -5.23 11.93
CA ALA A 1018 -27.36 -5.76 13.08
C ALA A 1018 -27.03 -7.26 12.97
N GLY A 1019 -25.74 -7.59 12.88
CA GLY A 1019 -25.21 -8.96 12.84
C GLY A 1019 -25.67 -9.84 11.66
N THR A 1020 -26.30 -9.25 10.64
CA THR A 1020 -26.85 -9.96 9.47
C THR A 1020 -26.53 -9.29 8.13
N GLY A 1021 -26.12 -8.02 8.16
CA GLY A 1021 -25.99 -7.19 6.96
C GLY A 1021 -27.32 -6.87 6.29
N LEU A 1022 -27.25 -6.24 5.14
CA LEU A 1022 -28.42 -5.95 4.32
C LEU A 1022 -28.85 -7.18 3.51
N GLY A 1023 -27.88 -7.92 2.95
CA GLY A 1023 -28.04 -9.25 2.34
C GLY A 1023 -28.77 -9.28 0.99
N ALA A 1024 -29.92 -8.63 0.87
CA ALA A 1024 -30.62 -8.39 -0.39
C ALA A 1024 -30.27 -6.98 -0.92
N THR A 1025 -29.98 -6.83 -2.20
CA THR A 1025 -29.49 -5.55 -2.76
C THR A 1025 -30.58 -4.49 -2.94
N PHE A 1026 -31.81 -4.87 -3.30
CA PHE A 1026 -32.86 -3.94 -3.72
C PHE A 1026 -34.26 -4.22 -3.13
N HIS A 1027 -35.05 -3.16 -2.93
CA HIS A 1027 -36.51 -3.20 -2.82
C HIS A 1027 -37.14 -2.82 -4.17
N ARG A 1028 -38.15 -3.56 -4.64
CA ARG A 1028 -38.89 -3.22 -5.87
C ARG A 1028 -40.03 -2.27 -5.54
N VAL A 1029 -39.99 -1.05 -6.05
CA VAL A 1029 -41.05 -0.04 -5.93
C VAL A 1029 -41.89 -0.04 -7.21
N SER A 1030 -43.19 0.23 -7.13
CA SER A 1030 -44.09 0.30 -8.28
C SER A 1030 -45.27 1.24 -8.10
N THR A 1031 -45.79 1.77 -9.21
CA THR A 1031 -47.07 2.50 -9.27
C THR A 1031 -47.76 2.31 -10.62
N THR A 1032 -49.09 2.43 -10.64
CA THR A 1032 -49.89 2.38 -11.87
C THR A 1032 -50.30 3.79 -12.26
N LEU A 1033 -49.99 4.18 -13.50
CA LEU A 1033 -50.43 5.46 -14.05
C LEU A 1033 -51.96 5.42 -14.27
N ASP A 1034 -52.67 6.48 -13.86
CA ASP A 1034 -54.13 6.55 -13.99
C ASP A 1034 -54.58 6.39 -15.46
N TYR A 1035 -55.82 5.90 -15.69
CA TYR A 1035 -56.32 5.48 -17.01
C TYR A 1035 -56.21 6.52 -18.15
N CYS A 1036 -56.13 7.80 -17.82
CA CYS A 1036 -55.89 8.89 -18.77
C CYS A 1036 -54.68 9.76 -18.41
N GLN A 1037 -53.76 9.24 -17.60
CA GLN A 1037 -52.47 9.83 -17.32
C GLN A 1037 -51.57 9.65 -18.54
N ILE A 1038 -51.48 10.69 -19.35
CA ILE A 1038 -50.62 10.78 -20.53
C ILE A 1038 -49.37 11.61 -20.23
N ILE A 1039 -48.30 11.36 -20.97
CA ILE A 1039 -47.09 12.17 -20.98
C ILE A 1039 -46.82 12.57 -22.44
N PRO A 1040 -47.18 13.80 -22.85
CA PRO A 1040 -46.93 14.28 -24.21
C PRO A 1040 -45.44 14.28 -24.56
N ALA A 1041 -45.11 14.28 -25.85
CA ALA A 1041 -43.72 14.37 -26.31
C ALA A 1041 -43.07 15.68 -25.84
N GLY A 1042 -41.84 15.59 -25.31
CA GLY A 1042 -41.12 16.73 -24.74
C GLY A 1042 -41.72 17.26 -23.43
N LYS A 1043 -42.47 16.44 -22.70
CA LYS A 1043 -43.05 16.75 -21.38
C LYS A 1043 -42.66 15.71 -20.34
N SER A 1044 -42.91 16.06 -19.08
CA SER A 1044 -42.61 15.22 -17.91
C SER A 1044 -43.87 14.98 -17.07
N LEU A 1045 -43.88 13.88 -16.33
CA LEU A 1045 -44.83 13.57 -15.26
C LEU A 1045 -44.06 13.41 -13.95
N ASP A 1046 -44.54 14.08 -12.91
CA ASP A 1046 -43.92 14.15 -11.60
C ASP A 1046 -44.76 13.38 -10.57
N LEU A 1047 -44.15 12.41 -9.89
CA LEU A 1047 -44.79 11.53 -8.91
C LEU A 1047 -44.04 11.61 -7.56
N PRO A 1048 -44.55 12.36 -6.56
CA PRO A 1048 -43.87 12.52 -5.27
C PRO A 1048 -43.72 11.20 -4.49
N ILE A 1049 -42.56 11.01 -3.87
CA ILE A 1049 -42.22 9.84 -3.04
C ILE A 1049 -41.47 10.28 -1.77
N LYS A 1050 -41.63 9.50 -0.70
CA LYS A 1050 -40.88 9.64 0.56
C LYS A 1050 -40.31 8.30 1.02
N TYR A 1051 -39.09 8.30 1.52
CA TYR A 1051 -38.32 7.15 2.03
C TYR A 1051 -37.34 7.61 3.13
N TYR A 1052 -36.76 6.72 3.94
CA TYR A 1052 -36.27 7.12 5.27
C TYR A 1052 -34.75 7.33 5.40
N LEU A 1053 -33.94 6.52 4.70
CA LEU A 1053 -32.48 6.71 4.61
C LEU A 1053 -32.08 7.06 3.18
N PRO A 1054 -30.87 7.61 2.96
CA PRO A 1054 -30.40 7.92 1.61
C PRO A 1054 -30.42 6.71 0.68
N VAL A 1055 -30.66 6.98 -0.62
CA VAL A 1055 -30.59 6.01 -1.71
C VAL A 1055 -29.96 6.67 -2.93
N THR A 1056 -29.18 5.91 -3.70
CA THR A 1056 -28.93 6.25 -5.10
C THR A 1056 -29.94 5.55 -6.02
N GLY A 1057 -29.92 5.83 -7.32
CA GLY A 1057 -30.92 5.33 -8.27
C GLY A 1057 -32.03 6.36 -8.57
N PRO A 1058 -33.14 5.98 -9.24
CA PRO A 1058 -33.64 4.62 -9.40
C PRO A 1058 -32.82 3.78 -10.38
N VAL A 1059 -32.99 2.47 -10.31
CA VAL A 1059 -32.30 1.49 -11.17
C VAL A 1059 -33.24 0.36 -11.58
N ASN A 1060 -32.85 -0.42 -12.60
CA ASN A 1060 -33.64 -1.55 -13.12
C ASN A 1060 -35.06 -1.14 -13.53
N THR A 1061 -35.20 0.10 -14.01
CA THR A 1061 -36.47 0.76 -14.26
C THR A 1061 -37.16 0.13 -15.47
N THR A 1062 -38.45 -0.12 -15.30
CA THR A 1062 -39.34 -0.67 -16.33
C THR A 1062 -40.62 0.15 -16.39
N LEU A 1063 -40.96 0.65 -17.57
CA LEU A 1063 -42.25 1.26 -17.85
C LEU A 1063 -43.02 0.34 -18.80
N GLN A 1064 -44.13 -0.23 -18.32
CA GLN A 1064 -45.08 -0.95 -19.16
C GLN A 1064 -45.99 0.06 -19.87
N LEU A 1065 -46.07 -0.05 -21.20
CA LEU A 1065 -46.91 0.79 -22.07
C LEU A 1065 -47.68 -0.11 -23.03
N ALA A 1066 -49.01 -0.01 -23.02
CA ALA A 1066 -49.90 -0.82 -23.88
C ALA A 1066 -49.59 -2.34 -23.86
N GLY A 1067 -49.23 -2.86 -22.68
CA GLY A 1067 -48.89 -4.27 -22.46
C GLY A 1067 -47.42 -4.67 -22.70
N LYS A 1068 -46.62 -3.87 -23.41
CA LYS A 1068 -45.18 -4.13 -23.61
C LYS A 1068 -44.33 -3.32 -22.62
N THR A 1069 -43.29 -3.95 -22.07
CA THR A 1069 -42.34 -3.33 -21.14
C THR A 1069 -41.15 -2.72 -21.88
N TYR A 1070 -40.73 -1.53 -21.45
CA TYR A 1070 -39.56 -0.80 -21.93
C TYR A 1070 -38.69 -0.37 -20.75
N THR A 1071 -37.38 -0.29 -20.95
CA THR A 1071 -36.46 0.36 -20.01
C THR A 1071 -36.13 1.78 -20.48
N PRO A 1072 -36.01 2.79 -19.59
CA PRO A 1072 -35.58 4.12 -19.98
C PRO A 1072 -34.17 4.11 -20.57
N ALA A 1073 -33.95 4.80 -21.69
CA ALA A 1073 -32.62 4.95 -22.28
C ALA A 1073 -31.60 5.55 -21.29
N SER A 1074 -32.04 6.35 -20.32
CA SER A 1074 -31.20 6.93 -19.26
C SER A 1074 -30.55 5.92 -18.30
N GLU A 1075 -30.97 4.64 -18.31
CA GLU A 1075 -30.31 3.58 -17.54
C GLU A 1075 -28.94 3.18 -18.14
N ASN A 1076 -28.66 3.61 -19.38
CA ASN A 1076 -27.41 3.36 -20.12
C ASN A 1076 -26.98 1.88 -20.15
N LEU A 1077 -27.97 0.96 -20.17
CA LEU A 1077 -27.73 -0.48 -20.19
C LEU A 1077 -26.75 -0.90 -21.30
N HIS A 1078 -25.83 -1.80 -20.95
CA HIS A 1078 -24.94 -2.44 -21.91
C HIS A 1078 -25.76 -3.17 -23.03
N ALA A 1079 -25.31 -3.04 -24.29
CA ALA A 1079 -25.91 -3.64 -25.49
C ALA A 1079 -27.44 -3.42 -25.72
N ALA A 1080 -28.04 -2.36 -25.17
CA ALA A 1080 -29.47 -2.07 -25.36
C ALA A 1080 -29.83 -1.51 -26.76
N THR A 1081 -31.07 -1.77 -27.20
CA THR A 1081 -31.64 -1.27 -28.47
C THR A 1081 -32.83 -0.35 -28.20
N ASN A 1082 -32.71 0.92 -28.63
CA ASN A 1082 -33.74 1.94 -28.44
C ASN A 1082 -34.88 1.81 -29.47
N THR A 1083 -36.13 1.91 -29.01
CA THR A 1083 -37.34 1.78 -29.82
C THR A 1083 -38.40 2.80 -29.42
N THR A 1084 -39.16 3.33 -30.38
CA THR A 1084 -40.32 4.20 -30.11
C THR A 1084 -41.49 3.34 -29.59
N PRO A 1085 -42.08 3.64 -28.42
CA PRO A 1085 -43.30 2.98 -27.97
C PRO A 1085 -44.52 3.30 -28.86
N PRO A 1086 -45.60 2.50 -28.79
CA PRO A 1086 -46.89 2.88 -29.36
C PRO A 1086 -47.36 4.24 -28.82
N ALA A 1087 -47.96 5.04 -29.69
CA ALA A 1087 -48.58 6.30 -29.29
C ALA A 1087 -49.74 6.04 -28.31
N GLY A 1088 -49.65 6.64 -27.13
CA GLY A 1088 -50.66 6.62 -26.08
C GLY A 1088 -51.77 7.65 -26.31
N GLY A 1089 -52.77 7.66 -25.42
CA GLY A 1089 -53.88 8.60 -25.50
C GLY A 1089 -55.02 8.34 -24.51
N CYS A 1090 -55.88 9.34 -24.32
CA CYS A 1090 -57.03 9.27 -23.41
C CYS A 1090 -58.38 9.21 -24.16
N SER A 1091 -59.06 8.07 -24.05
CA SER A 1091 -60.37 7.79 -24.65
C SER A 1091 -61.57 8.12 -23.73
N ALA A 1092 -61.40 9.01 -22.76
CA ALA A 1092 -62.49 9.43 -21.87
C ALA A 1092 -63.62 10.17 -22.65
N PRO A 1093 -64.91 9.92 -22.35
CA PRO A 1093 -66.02 10.69 -22.89
C PRO A 1093 -66.07 12.10 -22.29
N ALA A 1094 -66.87 13.00 -22.87
CA ALA A 1094 -67.18 14.29 -22.23
C ALA A 1094 -67.98 14.10 -20.93
N TRP A 1095 -67.83 15.01 -19.97
CA TRP A 1095 -68.65 15.04 -18.75
C TRP A 1095 -70.13 15.27 -19.09
N ASP A 1096 -71.02 14.57 -18.38
CA ASP A 1096 -72.46 14.56 -18.59
C ASP A 1096 -73.15 14.70 -17.23
N SER A 1097 -73.81 15.82 -17.01
CA SER A 1097 -74.48 16.15 -15.75
C SER A 1097 -75.59 15.18 -15.37
N THR A 1098 -76.14 14.41 -16.32
CA THR A 1098 -77.25 13.48 -16.07
C THR A 1098 -76.79 12.12 -15.57
N LYS A 1099 -75.52 11.75 -15.81
CA LYS A 1099 -74.98 10.45 -15.43
C LYS A 1099 -74.59 10.39 -13.95
N VAL A 1100 -74.80 9.22 -13.37
CA VAL A 1100 -74.24 8.82 -12.08
C VAL A 1100 -72.85 8.25 -12.31
N TYR A 1101 -71.87 8.76 -11.55
CA TYR A 1101 -70.51 8.27 -11.50
C TYR A 1101 -70.29 7.66 -10.11
N ASP A 1102 -70.07 6.35 -10.04
CA ASP A 1102 -70.02 5.59 -8.79
C ASP A 1102 -68.80 4.64 -8.75
N PRO A 1103 -67.70 5.06 -8.09
CA PRO A 1103 -66.50 4.24 -7.96
C PRO A 1103 -66.67 2.89 -7.26
N SER A 1104 -67.80 2.65 -6.58
CA SER A 1104 -68.11 1.32 -6.00
C SER A 1104 -68.74 0.35 -7.00
N LYS A 1105 -69.14 0.80 -8.19
CA LYS A 1105 -69.92 0.00 -9.17
C LYS A 1105 -69.43 0.07 -10.62
N GLN A 1106 -68.62 1.07 -10.98
CA GLN A 1106 -68.21 1.33 -12.37
C GLN A 1106 -66.70 1.18 -12.56
N PRO A 1107 -66.22 0.76 -13.75
CA PRO A 1107 -64.80 0.74 -14.08
C PRO A 1107 -64.27 2.16 -14.35
N VAL A 1108 -62.97 2.36 -14.21
CA VAL A 1108 -62.31 3.69 -14.28
C VAL A 1108 -62.59 4.44 -15.59
N GLU A 1109 -62.80 3.74 -16.70
CA GLU A 1109 -63.15 4.34 -18.01
C GLU A 1109 -64.51 5.04 -18.02
N GLN A 1110 -65.45 4.60 -17.18
CA GLN A 1110 -66.77 5.22 -17.04
C GLN A 1110 -66.78 6.34 -16.00
N LEU A 1111 -65.82 6.30 -15.06
CA LEU A 1111 -65.60 7.30 -14.01
C LEU A 1111 -64.72 8.48 -14.44
N THR A 1112 -64.06 8.36 -15.60
CA THR A 1112 -63.11 9.34 -16.13
C THR A 1112 -63.74 10.12 -17.28
N VAL A 1113 -63.68 11.44 -17.23
CA VAL A 1113 -64.37 12.35 -18.18
C VAL A 1113 -63.47 13.49 -18.66
N LYS A 1114 -63.80 14.07 -19.82
CA LYS A 1114 -63.22 15.31 -20.35
C LYS A 1114 -64.12 16.49 -20.01
N TYR A 1115 -63.58 17.52 -19.36
CA TYR A 1115 -64.29 18.77 -19.06
C TYR A 1115 -63.31 19.96 -19.02
N GLN A 1116 -63.64 21.06 -19.69
CA GLN A 1116 -62.82 22.27 -19.81
C GLN A 1116 -61.33 21.99 -20.09
N ASN A 1117 -61.04 21.28 -21.19
CA ASN A 1117 -59.70 20.84 -21.61
C ASN A 1117 -58.90 20.00 -20.59
N ASN A 1118 -59.54 19.51 -19.53
CA ASN A 1118 -58.94 18.67 -18.49
C ASN A 1118 -59.61 17.29 -18.41
N ILE A 1119 -58.86 16.32 -17.91
CA ILE A 1119 -59.31 14.97 -17.54
C ILE A 1119 -59.61 14.92 -16.06
N TRP A 1120 -60.79 14.43 -15.71
CA TRP A 1120 -61.29 14.33 -14.35
C TRP A 1120 -61.76 12.91 -14.04
N ARG A 1121 -61.56 12.42 -12.81
CA ARG A 1121 -62.09 11.14 -12.33
C ARG A 1121 -62.89 11.32 -11.05
N ALA A 1122 -64.10 10.76 -10.99
CA ALA A 1122 -64.91 10.76 -9.77
C ALA A 1122 -64.18 10.08 -8.58
N LYS A 1123 -64.09 10.75 -7.43
CA LYS A 1123 -63.50 10.26 -6.18
C LYS A 1123 -64.46 9.38 -5.38
N TRP A 1124 -65.76 9.65 -5.46
CA TRP A 1124 -66.85 8.90 -4.83
C TRP A 1124 -68.15 9.09 -5.66
N TRP A 1125 -69.30 8.64 -5.14
CA TRP A 1125 -70.59 8.78 -5.83
C TRP A 1125 -70.93 10.24 -6.15
N THR A 1126 -71.20 10.55 -7.41
CA THR A 1126 -71.61 11.91 -7.84
C THR A 1126 -72.56 11.87 -9.05
N GLN A 1127 -73.47 12.84 -9.10
CA GLN A 1127 -74.34 13.14 -10.23
C GLN A 1127 -74.54 14.65 -10.27
N GLY A 1128 -74.44 15.27 -11.44
CA GLY A 1128 -74.66 16.71 -11.62
C GLY A 1128 -73.57 17.65 -11.07
N ASN A 1129 -72.66 17.21 -10.19
CA ASN A 1129 -71.54 18.04 -9.74
C ASN A 1129 -70.55 18.29 -10.90
N ILE A 1130 -70.26 19.56 -11.16
CA ILE A 1130 -69.34 20.00 -12.22
C ILE A 1130 -67.89 19.72 -11.77
N PRO A 1131 -67.00 19.17 -12.64
CA PRO A 1131 -65.60 19.00 -12.29
C PRO A 1131 -64.85 20.33 -12.16
N GLY A 1132 -64.10 20.52 -11.07
CA GLY A 1132 -63.34 21.73 -10.80
C GLY A 1132 -64.16 22.86 -10.18
N THR A 1133 -65.23 22.53 -9.44
CA THR A 1133 -66.07 23.50 -8.71
C THR A 1133 -66.28 23.14 -7.23
N GLY A 1134 -65.47 22.24 -6.67
CA GLY A 1134 -65.38 22.04 -5.22
C GLY A 1134 -64.82 23.26 -4.50
N VAL A 1135 -65.09 23.36 -3.19
CA VAL A 1135 -64.57 24.46 -2.35
C VAL A 1135 -63.08 24.32 -2.03
N ASP A 1136 -62.56 23.10 -2.07
CA ASP A 1136 -61.16 22.72 -1.87
C ASP A 1136 -60.90 21.32 -2.51
N SER A 1137 -59.67 20.82 -2.41
CA SER A 1137 -59.25 19.51 -2.94
C SER A 1137 -59.98 18.31 -2.33
N ASP A 1138 -60.47 18.47 -1.11
CA ASP A 1138 -60.91 17.39 -0.25
C ASP A 1138 -62.42 17.20 -0.38
N HIS A 1139 -63.16 18.30 -0.61
CA HIS A 1139 -64.60 18.33 -0.91
C HIS A 1139 -64.93 18.30 -2.42
N GLU A 1140 -63.98 18.59 -3.31
CA GLU A 1140 -64.15 18.40 -4.77
C GLU A 1140 -64.43 16.91 -5.10
N PRO A 1141 -65.57 16.55 -5.71
CA PRO A 1141 -65.87 15.16 -6.08
C PRO A 1141 -65.02 14.60 -7.25
N TRP A 1142 -64.29 15.44 -7.99
CA TRP A 1142 -63.50 15.03 -9.15
C TRP A 1142 -61.98 15.22 -8.96
N LYS A 1143 -61.20 14.12 -8.94
CA LYS A 1143 -59.73 14.18 -9.04
C LYS A 1143 -59.34 14.67 -10.44
N LEU A 1144 -58.59 15.76 -10.53
CA LEU A 1144 -57.88 16.15 -11.75
C LEU A 1144 -56.78 15.13 -12.07
N ILE A 1145 -56.76 14.61 -13.30
CA ILE A 1145 -55.74 13.67 -13.80
C ILE A 1145 -54.68 14.40 -14.65
N GLY A 1146 -55.08 15.44 -15.38
CA GLY A 1146 -54.20 16.21 -16.25
C GLY A 1146 -54.94 16.87 -17.43
N PRO A 1147 -54.22 17.44 -18.41
CA PRO A 1147 -54.82 17.99 -19.61
C PRO A 1147 -55.44 16.89 -20.51
N ALA A 1148 -56.45 17.26 -21.31
CA ALA A 1148 -57.24 16.34 -22.12
C ALA A 1148 -56.70 16.07 -23.55
N SER A 1149 -55.53 16.63 -23.87
CA SER A 1149 -54.85 16.65 -25.16
C SER A 1149 -53.88 15.49 -25.36
#